data_AF-A0A4Z1JCJ0-F1
#
_entry.id   AF-A0A4Z1JCJ0-F1
#
_cell.length_a   1.000
_cell.length_b   1.000
_cell.length_c   1.000
_cell.angle_alpha   90.00
_cell.angle_beta   90.00
_cell.angle_gamma   90.00
#
_symmetry.space_group_name_H-M   'P 1'
#
loop_
_entity.id
_entity.type
_entity.pdbx_description
1 polymer ?
#
loop_
_entity_poly.entity_id
_entity_poly.type
_entity_poly.pdbx_seq_one_letter_code
_entity_poly.pdbx_strand_id
1 'polypeptide(L)'
;MAIIKRLIALVALSLSLDLVSAQACWKNTTCSGPLEAAFPGPWDANIYAPSSRQVSPKSVLSATTGAVLSSFTGSIGLSGNGSKYTLDFGKEVGGLVTLKYTSSGPGAIGLAFTEAKNYIGEWSDSSNGGFKGPDGAIYANFTSAGTGTYTMPDLSLRGGFRYLTLFLLTDGTTNVNISSIVLEIGFQPTWSNLQAYQGYFHSSDEMLNKIWYSGAYTLQTNAVPVNTGRQIPTVKVGWANNGTMGPGDTIIVDGAKRDRAVWPGDMGIAVPSTFISIGDLVSVKNALQVMFNYQNNVTGAFPEAGPPLLQLGSDTYHMWTMIGTYNYVLYTNDTSFLLQNWAKYKLAMKYVYGKVSAPGLLEVTGIRDWARWQQGFNNSEAQMILYRTLLTGADLAKWAGDTTNLTATWTSQAASLKTAVNKYCFDSSYGSFKDNATATTLHPQDANTMALLFGVVSPTSPTAQTISTNLLKNWTPIGAVAPELPENISPFISSFEIQAHFTIGETSRALDLIRRCWGWYLNNPNGTESTVIEGYLQNGTFAYRSSRGYMYDTSYVSHAHGWSSGPTSALTEFVLGLSVTSPVGKTWKLTPQFGDLTSAEGGFVTALGKFQAAWKLTKTGYTLDFAVPEGTSGSLILPVRKAGVVPSIVLNGKEIKGSKDLKVVNGGVALETNGGKHSIVVR
;
A
#
# COMPACT_ATOMS: atom_id res chain seq x y z
N MET A 1 28.24 62.15 7.41
CA MET A 1 28.56 60.71 7.57
C MET A 1 27.30 59.94 8.03
N ALA A 2 26.20 60.02 7.28
CA ALA A 2 24.92 59.40 7.64
C ALA A 2 24.03 59.07 6.41
N ILE A 3 24.60 59.01 5.20
CA ILE A 3 23.84 58.77 3.94
C ILE A 3 24.43 57.61 3.11
N ILE A 4 25.43 56.87 3.63
CA ILE A 4 26.07 55.73 2.93
C ILE A 4 25.94 54.43 3.77
N LYS A 5 24.80 54.23 4.43
CA LYS A 5 24.49 52.96 5.13
C LYS A 5 23.08 52.43 4.88
N ARG A 6 22.28 53.09 4.04
CA ARG A 6 20.94 52.62 3.65
C ARG A 6 20.83 52.09 2.22
N LEU A 7 21.94 52.08 1.45
CA LEU A 7 21.96 51.57 0.07
C LEU A 7 22.54 50.16 -0.09
N ILE A 8 22.96 49.49 1.00
CA ILE A 8 23.58 48.14 0.95
C ILE A 8 22.64 47.05 1.53
N ALA A 9 21.44 47.41 1.99
CA ALA A 9 20.46 46.46 2.53
C ALA A 9 19.31 46.13 1.54
N LEU A 10 19.51 46.34 0.24
CA LEU A 10 18.46 46.17 -0.79
C LEU A 10 18.90 45.38 -2.03
N VAL A 11 19.96 44.56 -1.94
CA VAL A 11 20.45 43.70 -3.04
C VAL A 11 20.75 42.26 -2.59
N ALA A 12 20.07 41.75 -1.56
CA ALA A 12 20.21 40.35 -1.14
C ALA A 12 18.85 39.67 -0.90
N LEU A 13 17.85 40.00 -1.73
CA LEU A 13 16.70 39.15 -1.96
C LEU A 13 16.71 38.75 -3.44
N SER A 14 17.73 37.99 -3.84
CA SER A 14 17.60 37.13 -5.01
C SER A 14 16.57 36.07 -4.65
N LEU A 15 15.30 36.41 -4.85
CA LEU A 15 14.29 35.43 -5.18
C LEU A 15 14.85 34.66 -6.37
N SER A 16 15.40 33.48 -6.10
CA SER A 16 15.40 32.39 -7.04
C SER A 16 13.93 32.14 -7.35
N LEU A 17 13.41 32.93 -8.30
CA LEU A 17 12.33 32.51 -9.17
C LEU A 17 12.89 31.28 -9.86
N ASP A 18 12.76 30.13 -9.20
CA ASP A 18 12.70 28.86 -9.89
C ASP A 18 11.63 29.09 -10.95
N LEU A 19 12.07 29.15 -12.20
CA LEU A 19 11.18 29.02 -13.34
C LEU A 19 10.50 27.68 -13.12
N VAL A 20 9.33 27.72 -12.48
CA VAL A 20 8.42 26.58 -12.36
C VAL A 20 8.03 26.26 -13.80
N SER A 21 8.85 25.42 -14.45
CA SER A 21 8.43 24.74 -15.67
C SER A 21 7.09 24.15 -15.32
N ALA A 22 6.04 24.54 -16.05
CA ALA A 22 4.70 24.02 -15.85
C ALA A 22 4.82 22.49 -15.77
N GLN A 23 4.59 21.93 -14.58
CA GLN A 23 4.78 20.50 -14.36
C GLN A 23 3.81 19.77 -15.28
N ALA A 24 4.35 18.99 -16.22
CA ALA A 24 3.55 18.19 -17.12
C ALA A 24 3.22 16.84 -16.48
N CYS A 25 2.08 16.29 -16.88
CA CYS A 25 1.76 14.89 -16.61
C CYS A 25 2.61 13.97 -17.49
N TRP A 26 2.55 12.66 -17.23
CA TRP A 26 3.42 11.74 -17.96
C TRP A 26 3.05 11.71 -19.44
N LYS A 27 4.01 12.08 -20.31
CA LYS A 27 3.83 12.18 -21.76
C LYS A 27 2.56 12.96 -22.15
N ASN A 28 1.66 12.32 -22.88
CA ASN A 28 0.43 12.92 -23.41
C ASN A 28 -0.79 12.64 -22.51
N THR A 29 -0.60 12.11 -21.30
CA THR A 29 -1.70 11.87 -20.37
C THR A 29 -2.29 13.18 -19.88
N THR A 30 -3.63 13.24 -19.82
CA THR A 30 -4.34 14.43 -19.32
C THR A 30 -4.10 14.58 -17.81
N CYS A 31 -3.70 15.78 -17.39
CA CYS A 31 -3.60 16.09 -15.97
C CYS A 31 -4.97 16.14 -15.31
N SER A 32 -5.19 15.28 -14.33
CA SER A 32 -6.40 15.21 -13.52
C SER A 32 -6.13 15.02 -12.02
N GLY A 33 -4.85 14.89 -11.64
CA GLY A 33 -4.41 14.87 -10.25
C GLY A 33 -4.52 16.23 -9.56
N PRO A 34 -4.39 16.24 -8.22
CA PRO A 34 -4.31 17.46 -7.44
C PRO A 34 -3.08 18.29 -7.82
N LEU A 35 -3.22 19.61 -7.75
CA LEU A 35 -2.13 20.55 -8.02
C LEU A 35 -1.29 20.84 -6.77
N GLU A 36 -1.89 20.73 -5.59
CA GLU A 36 -1.29 21.08 -4.31
C GLU A 36 -1.56 20.00 -3.27
N ALA A 37 -0.64 19.85 -2.31
CA ALA A 37 -0.85 19.01 -1.15
C ALA A 37 -2.03 19.54 -0.32
N ALA A 38 -2.91 18.64 0.14
CA ALA A 38 -4.07 19.05 0.92
C ALA A 38 -3.67 19.60 2.30
N PHE A 39 -2.55 19.15 2.85
CA PHE A 39 -2.10 19.48 4.20
C PHE A 39 -0.60 19.80 4.18
N PRO A 40 -0.19 21.04 3.85
CA PRO A 40 1.20 21.43 3.93
C PRO A 40 1.66 21.51 5.40
N GLY A 41 2.87 21.03 5.69
CA GLY A 41 3.39 21.02 7.07
C GLY A 41 4.77 20.38 7.21
N PRO A 42 5.31 20.29 8.44
CA PRO A 42 6.64 19.72 8.69
C PRO A 42 6.77 18.25 8.24
N TRP A 43 5.65 17.53 8.17
CA TRP A 43 5.59 16.15 7.70
C TRP A 43 5.87 16.00 6.20
N ASP A 44 5.82 17.08 5.42
CA ASP A 44 6.19 17.06 3.99
C ASP A 44 7.64 16.58 3.78
N ALA A 45 8.51 16.73 4.79
CA ALA A 45 9.87 16.20 4.80
C ALA A 45 9.96 14.66 4.71
N ASN A 46 8.85 13.96 5.00
CA ASN A 46 8.78 12.49 4.88
C ASN A 46 8.24 12.04 3.51
N ILE A 47 7.82 12.95 2.63
CA ILE A 47 7.31 12.59 1.30
C ILE A 47 8.46 12.10 0.42
N TYR A 48 8.44 10.81 0.08
CA TYR A 48 9.42 10.20 -0.82
C TYR A 48 9.18 10.57 -2.29
N ALA A 49 7.98 11.03 -2.66
CA ALA A 49 7.68 11.45 -4.03
C ALA A 49 8.66 12.55 -4.50
N PRO A 50 9.28 12.42 -5.70
CA PRO A 50 10.09 13.49 -6.27
C PRO A 50 9.30 14.77 -6.53
N SER A 51 9.92 15.93 -6.37
CA SER A 51 9.33 17.23 -6.74
C SER A 51 9.30 17.48 -8.26
N SER A 52 9.94 16.62 -9.05
CA SER A 52 9.98 16.68 -10.51
C SER A 52 9.82 15.28 -11.09
N ARG A 53 9.15 15.17 -12.24
CA ARG A 53 9.15 13.93 -13.02
C ARG A 53 10.52 13.58 -13.58
N GLN A 54 11.42 14.54 -13.73
CA GLN A 54 12.79 14.28 -14.15
C GLN A 54 13.68 14.18 -12.92
N VAL A 55 14.27 13.00 -12.71
CA VAL A 55 15.16 12.72 -11.59
C VAL A 55 16.51 12.19 -12.06
N SER A 56 17.56 12.48 -11.31
CA SER A 56 18.91 12.00 -11.56
C SER A 56 19.44 11.18 -10.37
N PRO A 57 20.46 10.34 -10.59
CA PRO A 57 21.10 9.61 -9.50
C PRO A 57 21.66 10.54 -8.42
N LYS A 58 21.74 10.05 -7.18
CA LYS A 58 22.34 10.78 -6.06
C LYS A 58 23.78 10.37 -5.78
N SER A 59 24.12 9.10 -5.98
CA SER A 59 25.46 8.60 -5.69
C SER A 59 25.92 7.53 -6.68
N VAL A 60 27.23 7.32 -6.72
CA VAL A 60 27.92 6.33 -7.53
C VAL A 60 28.49 5.27 -6.60
N LEU A 61 28.21 4.01 -6.90
CA LEU A 61 28.58 2.83 -6.15
C LEU A 61 29.51 1.94 -7.00
N SER A 62 30.35 1.17 -6.33
CA SER A 62 31.03 0.04 -6.93
C SER A 62 29.99 -1.00 -7.36
N ALA A 63 29.93 -1.32 -8.65
CA ALA A 63 29.03 -2.36 -9.15
C ALA A 63 29.41 -3.79 -8.70
N THR A 64 30.58 -3.97 -8.08
CA THR A 64 31.05 -5.26 -7.54
C THR A 64 30.74 -5.41 -6.06
N THR A 65 30.93 -4.34 -5.27
CA THR A 65 30.84 -4.41 -3.80
C THR A 65 29.63 -3.71 -3.22
N GLY A 66 28.95 -2.85 -4.00
CA GLY A 66 27.88 -1.99 -3.53
C GLY A 66 28.33 -0.83 -2.64
N ALA A 67 29.65 -0.67 -2.41
CA ALA A 67 30.19 0.42 -1.62
C ALA A 67 30.02 1.77 -2.34
N VAL A 68 29.63 2.81 -1.59
CA VAL A 68 29.52 4.18 -2.10
C VAL A 68 30.91 4.71 -2.43
N LEU A 69 31.11 5.14 -3.68
CA LEU A 69 32.36 5.71 -4.17
C LEU A 69 32.35 7.23 -4.10
N SER A 70 31.22 7.86 -4.46
CA SER A 70 31.07 9.32 -4.48
C SER A 70 29.61 9.75 -4.61
N SER A 71 29.32 11.03 -4.36
CA SER A 71 28.09 11.67 -4.83
C SER A 71 28.12 11.78 -6.36
N PHE A 72 26.95 11.66 -7.00
CA PHE A 72 26.86 11.84 -8.45
C PHE A 72 26.94 13.33 -8.80
N THR A 73 27.93 13.71 -9.61
CA THR A 73 28.22 15.11 -9.98
C THR A 73 27.63 15.53 -11.32
N GLY A 74 26.78 14.69 -11.93
CA GLY A 74 26.15 14.94 -13.24
C GLY A 74 26.78 14.17 -14.39
N SER A 75 28.00 13.65 -14.24
CA SER A 75 28.69 12.88 -15.27
C SER A 75 29.42 11.65 -14.72
N ILE A 76 29.61 10.64 -15.57
CA ILE A 76 30.40 9.44 -15.24
C ILE A 76 31.14 8.91 -16.46
N GLY A 77 32.39 8.49 -16.26
CA GLY A 77 33.25 7.92 -17.30
C GLY A 77 33.32 6.39 -17.21
N LEU A 78 33.19 5.72 -18.35
CA LEU A 78 33.46 4.29 -18.52
C LEU A 78 34.68 4.15 -19.43
N SER A 79 35.70 3.39 -19.01
CA SER A 79 36.97 3.29 -19.72
C SER A 79 37.35 1.84 -19.98
N GLY A 80 37.33 1.42 -21.25
CA GLY A 80 37.61 0.07 -21.66
C GLY A 80 36.48 -0.93 -21.36
N ASN A 81 36.60 -2.11 -21.98
CA ASN A 81 35.63 -3.19 -21.88
C ASN A 81 35.42 -3.65 -20.43
N GLY A 82 34.17 -3.84 -20.02
CA GLY A 82 33.80 -4.32 -18.69
C GLY A 82 33.88 -3.26 -17.57
N SER A 83 34.28 -2.02 -17.88
CA SER A 83 34.17 -0.92 -16.90
C SER A 83 32.72 -0.68 -16.53
N LYS A 84 32.44 -0.49 -15.23
CA LYS A 84 31.08 -0.41 -14.72
C LYS A 84 30.95 0.34 -13.40
N TYR A 85 29.79 0.97 -13.22
CA TYR A 85 29.38 1.63 -11.99
C TYR A 85 27.88 1.46 -11.77
N THR A 86 27.47 1.41 -10.51
CA THR A 86 26.07 1.43 -10.13
C THR A 86 25.68 2.82 -9.64
N LEU A 87 24.56 3.33 -10.11
CA LEU A 87 24.02 4.63 -9.77
C LEU A 87 22.85 4.41 -8.81
N ASP A 88 22.92 5.01 -7.62
CA ASP A 88 21.86 4.94 -6.61
C ASP A 88 21.04 6.23 -6.64
N PHE A 89 19.73 6.11 -6.89
CA PHE A 89 18.77 7.22 -6.86
C PHE A 89 18.40 7.63 -5.41
N GLY A 90 18.80 6.83 -4.42
CA GLY A 90 18.57 7.02 -2.99
C GLY A 90 17.17 6.65 -2.52
N LYS A 91 16.31 6.22 -3.44
CA LYS A 91 14.93 5.76 -3.23
C LYS A 91 14.47 4.99 -4.44
N GLU A 92 13.39 4.24 -4.29
CA GLU A 92 12.68 3.59 -5.38
C GLU A 92 12.21 4.65 -6.40
N VAL A 93 12.39 4.37 -7.68
CA VAL A 93 11.96 5.18 -8.82
C VAL A 93 11.48 4.25 -9.94
N GLY A 94 10.93 4.79 -11.03
CA GLY A 94 10.47 3.96 -12.14
C GLY A 94 10.02 4.78 -13.34
N GLY A 95 10.35 4.34 -14.55
CA GLY A 95 10.04 5.05 -15.79
C GLY A 95 11.10 4.87 -16.88
N LEU A 96 11.41 5.96 -17.60
CA LEU A 96 12.27 5.95 -18.79
C LEU A 96 13.58 6.72 -18.58
N VAL A 97 14.72 6.08 -18.81
CA VAL A 97 16.05 6.71 -18.71
C VAL A 97 16.51 7.25 -20.07
N THR A 98 17.04 8.47 -20.04
CA THR A 98 17.77 9.11 -21.13
C THR A 98 19.22 9.38 -20.73
N LEU A 99 20.15 8.97 -21.60
CA LEU A 99 21.58 9.21 -21.50
C LEU A 99 22.02 10.21 -22.57
N LYS A 100 22.90 11.16 -22.22
CA LYS A 100 23.73 11.89 -23.19
C LYS A 100 25.18 11.50 -22.96
N TYR A 101 25.90 11.17 -24.02
CA TYR A 101 27.25 10.65 -23.91
C TYR A 101 28.16 11.10 -25.06
N THR A 102 29.47 11.00 -24.84
CA THR A 102 30.51 11.12 -25.87
C THR A 102 31.39 9.90 -25.82
N SER A 103 31.57 9.22 -26.95
CA SER A 103 32.42 8.04 -27.07
C SER A 103 33.68 8.34 -27.89
N SER A 104 34.80 7.71 -27.55
CA SER A 104 36.04 7.76 -28.33
C SER A 104 36.14 6.68 -29.43
N GLY A 105 35.15 5.80 -29.55
CA GLY A 105 35.17 4.67 -30.50
C GLY A 105 33.86 3.87 -30.52
N PRO A 106 33.80 2.73 -31.21
CA PRO A 106 32.62 1.86 -31.22
C PRO A 106 32.43 1.11 -29.90
N GLY A 107 31.18 0.77 -29.59
CA GLY A 107 30.80 0.00 -28.41
C GLY A 107 29.32 0.12 -28.05
N ALA A 108 28.98 -0.28 -26.83
CA ALA A 108 27.65 -0.16 -26.26
C ALA A 108 27.71 0.16 -24.76
N ILE A 109 26.84 1.07 -24.30
CA ILE A 109 26.57 1.21 -22.86
C ILE A 109 25.42 0.26 -22.52
N GLY A 110 25.66 -0.70 -21.65
CA GLY A 110 24.63 -1.55 -21.06
C GLY A 110 23.97 -0.86 -19.86
N LEU A 111 22.66 -1.04 -19.71
CA LEU A 111 21.84 -0.53 -18.61
C LEU A 111 21.12 -1.71 -17.94
N ALA A 112 21.40 -1.91 -16.65
CA ALA A 112 20.76 -2.94 -15.81
C ALA A 112 20.13 -2.30 -14.56
N PHE A 113 18.93 -2.77 -14.20
CA PHE A 113 18.07 -2.13 -13.19
C PHE A 113 17.76 -3.08 -12.05
N THR A 114 17.85 -2.61 -10.80
CA THR A 114 17.48 -3.42 -9.63
C THR A 114 16.82 -2.58 -8.55
N GLU A 115 15.83 -3.16 -7.85
CA GLU A 115 15.24 -2.50 -6.67
C GLU A 115 16.15 -2.66 -5.43
N ALA A 116 16.80 -3.81 -5.27
CA ALA A 116 17.61 -4.13 -4.09
C ALA A 116 19.12 -4.13 -4.37
N LYS A 117 19.90 -3.65 -3.39
CA LYS A 117 21.36 -3.47 -3.53
C LYS A 117 22.10 -4.79 -3.76
N ASN A 118 21.61 -5.88 -3.20
CA ASN A 118 22.24 -7.20 -3.30
C ASN A 118 22.09 -7.86 -4.68
N TYR A 119 21.34 -7.26 -5.61
CA TYR A 119 21.20 -7.74 -6.99
C TYR A 119 21.92 -6.87 -8.02
N ILE A 120 22.61 -5.79 -7.61
CA ILE A 120 23.31 -4.90 -8.54
C ILE A 120 24.32 -5.69 -9.39
N GLY A 121 24.38 -5.36 -10.67
CA GLY A 121 25.30 -6.01 -11.60
C GLY A 121 24.94 -5.69 -13.05
N GLU A 122 25.43 -6.51 -13.97
CA GLU A 122 25.19 -6.36 -15.42
C GLU A 122 23.85 -6.96 -15.86
N TRP A 123 23.06 -7.47 -14.92
CA TRP A 123 21.73 -8.02 -15.15
C TRP A 123 20.70 -7.31 -14.29
N SER A 124 19.59 -6.93 -14.91
CA SER A 124 18.42 -6.42 -14.19
C SER A 124 17.78 -7.55 -13.39
N ASP A 125 17.15 -7.22 -12.26
CA ASP A 125 16.38 -8.18 -11.49
C ASP A 125 15.17 -8.69 -12.31
N SER A 126 14.70 -9.88 -12.00
CA SER A 126 13.64 -10.51 -12.79
C SER A 126 12.30 -9.78 -12.64
N SER A 127 11.59 -9.56 -13.75
CA SER A 127 10.24 -8.96 -13.73
C SER A 127 9.22 -9.63 -14.66
N ASN A 128 9.69 -10.38 -15.66
CA ASN A 128 8.81 -10.96 -16.68
C ASN A 128 7.98 -12.17 -16.20
N GLY A 129 8.38 -12.85 -15.12
CA GLY A 129 7.71 -14.03 -14.55
C GLY A 129 7.76 -15.31 -15.41
N GLY A 130 8.60 -15.34 -16.44
CA GLY A 130 8.92 -16.55 -17.21
C GLY A 130 9.96 -17.44 -16.53
N PHE A 131 10.69 -16.90 -15.55
CA PHE A 131 11.69 -17.60 -14.74
C PHE A 131 12.74 -18.36 -15.59
N LYS A 132 13.24 -17.71 -16.65
CA LYS A 132 14.29 -18.23 -17.54
C LYS A 132 15.65 -17.58 -17.31
N GLY A 133 15.83 -16.95 -16.15
CA GLY A 133 16.99 -16.14 -15.78
C GLY A 133 16.61 -14.68 -15.54
N PRO A 134 17.57 -13.84 -15.12
CA PRO A 134 17.34 -12.42 -14.93
C PRO A 134 16.94 -11.74 -16.25
N ASP A 135 16.31 -10.57 -16.13
CA ASP A 135 15.84 -9.78 -17.26
C ASP A 135 16.99 -9.26 -18.16
N GLY A 136 18.24 -9.31 -17.69
CA GLY A 136 19.39 -8.87 -18.48
C GLY A 136 19.51 -7.34 -18.56
N ALA A 137 20.06 -6.83 -19.65
CA ALA A 137 20.31 -5.39 -19.84
C ALA A 137 19.79 -4.90 -21.20
N ILE A 138 19.54 -3.60 -21.29
CA ILE A 138 19.31 -2.90 -22.57
C ILE A 138 20.56 -2.12 -22.97
N TYR A 139 20.72 -1.83 -24.26
CA TYR A 139 21.98 -1.32 -24.79
C TYR A 139 21.79 -0.05 -25.62
N ALA A 140 22.60 0.96 -25.31
CA ALA A 140 22.83 2.12 -26.15
C ALA A 140 24.04 1.86 -27.05
N ASN A 141 23.79 1.39 -28.28
CA ASN A 141 24.84 1.05 -29.25
C ASN A 141 25.35 2.29 -30.01
N PHE A 142 26.65 2.33 -30.30
CA PHE A 142 27.28 3.35 -31.13
C PHE A 142 28.43 2.74 -31.96
N THR A 143 28.51 3.11 -33.24
CA THR A 143 29.40 2.48 -34.22
C THR A 143 30.70 3.26 -34.46
N SER A 144 30.83 4.47 -33.94
CA SER A 144 32.00 5.33 -34.11
C SER A 144 32.14 6.32 -32.95
N ALA A 145 33.28 7.00 -32.88
CA ALA A 145 33.51 8.08 -31.94
C ALA A 145 32.54 9.25 -32.20
N GLY A 146 32.07 9.91 -31.14
CA GLY A 146 31.17 11.05 -31.27
C GLY A 146 30.20 11.21 -30.09
N THR A 147 29.35 12.22 -30.18
CA THR A 147 28.29 12.50 -29.22
C THR A 147 27.02 11.74 -29.57
N GLY A 148 26.35 11.18 -28.57
CA GLY A 148 25.09 10.46 -28.75
C GLY A 148 24.07 10.78 -27.66
N THR A 149 22.79 10.53 -27.97
CA THR A 149 21.70 10.50 -27.00
C THR A 149 20.98 9.17 -27.14
N TYR A 150 20.71 8.51 -26.01
CA TYR A 150 19.92 7.30 -25.96
C TYR A 150 18.76 7.51 -25.00
N THR A 151 17.54 7.30 -25.47
CA THR A 151 16.35 7.20 -24.61
C THR A 151 15.85 5.78 -24.70
N MET A 152 15.61 5.14 -23.55
CA MET A 152 15.10 3.78 -23.55
C MET A 152 13.72 3.70 -24.25
N PRO A 153 13.43 2.60 -24.96
CA PRO A 153 12.14 2.43 -25.61
C PRO A 153 11.02 2.19 -24.58
N ASP A 154 9.82 2.68 -24.87
CA ASP A 154 8.63 2.55 -24.03
C ASP A 154 8.33 1.09 -23.61
N LEU A 155 8.52 0.15 -24.53
CA LEU A 155 8.37 -1.27 -24.29
C LEU A 155 9.23 -1.77 -23.12
N SER A 156 10.42 -1.19 -22.95
CA SER A 156 11.40 -1.54 -21.92
C SER A 156 11.30 -0.62 -20.70
N LEU A 157 10.18 0.09 -20.50
CA LEU A 157 9.91 0.85 -19.28
C LEU A 157 10.22 -0.01 -18.05
N ARG A 158 11.06 0.50 -17.15
CA ARG A 158 11.34 -0.17 -15.87
C ARG A 158 10.40 0.39 -14.82
N GLY A 159 9.44 -0.43 -14.40
CA GLY A 159 8.35 0.01 -13.53
C GLY A 159 8.78 0.37 -12.11
N GLY A 160 9.80 -0.31 -11.59
CA GLY A 160 10.43 -0.07 -10.30
C GLY A 160 11.92 -0.43 -10.36
N PHE A 161 12.77 0.44 -9.83
CA PHE A 161 14.18 0.22 -9.48
C PHE A 161 14.69 1.34 -8.57
N ARG A 162 15.75 1.08 -7.80
CA ARG A 162 16.54 2.11 -7.09
C ARG A 162 17.93 2.27 -7.69
N TYR A 163 18.47 1.19 -8.22
CA TYR A 163 19.85 1.11 -8.70
C TYR A 163 19.89 0.89 -10.21
N LEU A 164 20.72 1.68 -10.90
CA LEU A 164 21.01 1.56 -12.33
C LEU A 164 22.50 1.28 -12.52
N THR A 165 22.86 0.08 -12.97
CA THR A 165 24.24 -0.23 -13.36
C THR A 165 24.47 0.13 -14.81
N LEU A 166 25.50 0.94 -15.05
CA LEU A 166 26.00 1.25 -16.38
C LEU A 166 27.34 0.55 -16.60
N PHE A 167 27.50 -0.11 -17.74
CA PHE A 167 28.72 -0.82 -18.10
C PHE A 167 29.05 -0.70 -19.58
N LEU A 168 30.33 -0.75 -19.94
CA LEU A 168 30.80 -0.59 -21.31
C LEU A 168 31.17 -1.92 -21.94
N LEU A 169 30.59 -2.22 -23.11
CA LEU A 169 31.00 -3.31 -23.99
C LEU A 169 31.73 -2.74 -25.20
N THR A 170 32.96 -3.18 -25.45
CA THR A 170 33.76 -2.76 -26.60
C THR A 170 34.89 -3.75 -26.87
N ASP A 171 35.33 -3.85 -28.13
CA ASP A 171 36.45 -4.72 -28.54
C ASP A 171 37.82 -4.02 -28.46
N GLY A 172 37.89 -2.78 -27.93
CA GLY A 172 39.10 -1.97 -27.93
C GLY A 172 39.28 -1.08 -26.69
N THR A 173 39.97 0.06 -26.87
CA THR A 173 40.26 1.05 -25.81
C THR A 173 39.23 2.18 -25.77
N THR A 174 37.98 1.91 -26.15
CA THR A 174 36.92 2.92 -26.16
C THR A 174 36.68 3.45 -24.75
N ASN A 175 36.58 4.76 -24.63
CA ASN A 175 36.16 5.46 -23.43
C ASN A 175 34.86 6.19 -23.74
N VAL A 176 33.94 6.19 -22.78
CA VAL A 176 32.65 6.87 -22.86
C VAL A 176 32.52 7.82 -21.69
N ASN A 177 32.30 9.10 -21.96
CA ASN A 177 31.87 10.06 -20.95
C ASN A 177 30.36 10.27 -21.05
N ILE A 178 29.61 9.88 -20.02
CA ILE A 178 28.18 10.10 -19.94
C ILE A 178 27.97 11.42 -19.19
N SER A 179 27.48 12.43 -19.89
CA SER A 179 27.37 13.82 -19.40
C SER A 179 26.00 14.17 -18.82
N SER A 180 25.01 13.29 -19.00
CA SER A 180 23.66 13.46 -18.44
C SER A 180 22.99 12.11 -18.28
N ILE A 181 22.35 11.92 -17.13
CA ILE A 181 21.53 10.74 -16.79
C ILE A 181 20.24 11.26 -16.15
N VAL A 182 19.14 11.13 -16.87
CA VAL A 182 17.83 11.59 -16.43
C VAL A 182 16.84 10.44 -16.56
N LEU A 183 16.08 10.19 -15.50
CA LEU A 183 14.91 9.32 -15.49
C LEU A 183 13.66 10.20 -15.52
N GLU A 184 12.77 9.95 -16.48
CA GLU A 184 11.40 10.44 -16.44
C GLU A 184 10.51 9.45 -15.69
N ILE A 185 9.93 9.87 -14.56
CA ILE A 185 9.03 9.09 -13.72
C ILE A 185 7.73 8.76 -14.48
N GLY A 186 7.45 7.46 -14.60
CA GLY A 186 6.30 6.93 -15.35
C GLY A 186 5.06 6.60 -14.52
N PHE A 187 5.19 6.48 -13.19
CA PHE A 187 4.05 6.24 -12.31
C PHE A 187 3.30 7.55 -11.97
N GLN A 188 2.12 7.38 -11.36
CA GLN A 188 1.10 8.39 -11.10
C GLN A 188 0.90 9.32 -12.30
N PRO A 189 0.54 8.80 -13.49
CA PRO A 189 0.72 9.50 -14.76
C PRO A 189 -0.12 10.76 -14.92
N THR A 190 -1.23 10.87 -14.18
CA THR A 190 -2.19 11.97 -14.25
C THR A 190 -1.87 13.15 -13.33
N TRP A 191 -0.80 13.10 -12.55
CA TRP A 191 -0.43 14.14 -11.58
C TRP A 191 0.71 15.01 -12.09
N SER A 192 0.52 16.32 -12.18
CA SER A 192 1.63 17.24 -12.47
C SER A 192 2.55 17.36 -11.25
N ASN A 193 1.95 17.52 -10.07
CA ASN A 193 2.66 17.58 -8.80
C ASN A 193 2.62 16.22 -8.07
N LEU A 194 3.71 15.45 -8.12
CA LEU A 194 3.79 14.14 -7.45
C LEU A 194 3.75 14.24 -5.92
N GLN A 195 3.98 15.41 -5.33
CA GLN A 195 3.97 15.62 -3.87
C GLN A 195 2.61 16.09 -3.35
N ALA A 196 1.60 16.22 -4.22
CA ALA A 196 0.26 16.71 -3.87
C ALA A 196 -0.60 15.67 -3.14
N TYR A 197 -0.09 15.09 -2.04
CA TYR A 197 -0.78 14.08 -1.26
C TYR A 197 -2.06 14.65 -0.63
N GLN A 198 -3.10 13.82 -0.57
CA GLN A 198 -4.43 14.20 -0.08
C GLN A 198 -4.68 13.76 1.36
N GLY A 199 -3.64 13.32 2.05
CA GLY A 199 -3.64 12.95 3.45
C GLY A 199 -2.22 12.92 4.00
N TYR A 200 -2.12 12.91 5.33
CA TYR A 200 -0.86 12.98 6.05
C TYR A 200 -0.98 12.32 7.43
N PHE A 201 0.17 11.95 7.98
CA PHE A 201 0.31 11.48 9.35
C PHE A 201 1.63 11.95 9.94
N HIS A 202 1.63 12.28 11.22
CA HIS A 202 2.81 12.63 12.00
C HIS A 202 2.61 12.25 13.46
N SER A 203 3.61 11.67 14.09
CA SER A 203 3.58 11.22 15.48
C SER A 203 4.89 11.50 16.19
N SER A 204 4.93 11.24 17.49
CA SER A 204 6.16 11.34 18.30
C SER A 204 7.20 10.26 18.00
N ASP A 205 6.94 9.33 17.07
CA ASP A 205 7.87 8.28 16.64
C ASP A 205 8.22 8.45 15.16
N GLU A 206 9.46 8.88 14.91
CA GLU A 206 9.95 9.14 13.55
C GLU A 206 10.01 7.89 12.66
N MET A 207 10.17 6.70 13.25
CA MET A 207 10.17 5.48 12.46
C MET A 207 8.76 5.16 11.96
N LEU A 208 7.73 5.34 12.80
CA LEU A 208 6.33 5.19 12.37
C LEU A 208 5.95 6.22 11.31
N ASN A 209 6.43 7.46 11.45
CA ASN A 209 6.26 8.50 10.44
C ASN A 209 6.79 8.02 9.09
N LYS A 210 8.07 7.62 9.02
CA LYS A 210 8.66 7.14 7.76
C LYS A 210 7.94 5.92 7.17
N ILE A 211 7.57 4.94 8.01
CA ILE A 211 6.83 3.75 7.57
C ILE A 211 5.50 4.12 6.91
N TRP A 212 4.76 5.09 7.48
CA TRP A 212 3.52 5.60 6.87
C TRP A 212 3.76 6.14 5.47
N TYR A 213 4.79 6.98 5.29
CA TYR A 213 5.12 7.55 3.98
C TYR A 213 5.74 6.52 3.01
N SER A 214 6.39 5.48 3.50
CA SER A 214 6.86 4.38 2.64
C SER A 214 5.71 3.59 2.03
N GLY A 215 4.64 3.37 2.81
CA GLY A 215 3.41 2.77 2.30
C GLY A 215 2.70 3.69 1.29
N ALA A 216 2.54 4.98 1.61
CA ALA A 216 1.98 5.98 0.69
C ALA A 216 2.75 6.05 -0.64
N TYR A 217 4.08 6.09 -0.59
CA TYR A 217 4.92 6.16 -1.78
C TYR A 217 4.85 4.89 -2.62
N THR A 218 4.73 3.72 -1.99
CA THR A 218 4.54 2.44 -2.69
C THR A 218 3.24 2.43 -3.49
N LEU A 219 2.15 2.97 -2.94
CA LEU A 219 0.88 3.06 -3.65
C LEU A 219 0.97 4.00 -4.85
N GLN A 220 1.75 5.08 -4.71
CA GLN A 220 2.05 5.99 -5.82
C GLN A 220 2.87 5.32 -6.92
N THR A 221 3.89 4.52 -6.58
CA THR A 221 4.67 3.75 -7.58
C THR A 221 3.81 2.71 -8.31
N ASN A 222 2.73 2.26 -7.67
CA ASN A 222 1.81 1.25 -8.17
C ASN A 222 0.60 1.83 -8.93
N ALA A 223 0.41 3.15 -8.95
CA ALA A 223 -0.55 3.81 -9.83
C ALA A 223 0.11 4.05 -11.19
N VAL A 224 -0.20 3.22 -12.19
CA VAL A 224 0.57 3.16 -13.44
C VAL A 224 -0.27 3.51 -14.67
N PRO A 225 0.34 3.90 -15.80
CA PRO A 225 -0.38 4.07 -17.06
C PRO A 225 -0.95 2.74 -17.56
N VAL A 226 -2.19 2.74 -18.06
CA VAL A 226 -2.92 1.49 -18.36
C VAL A 226 -2.29 0.60 -19.42
N ASN A 227 -1.43 1.14 -20.28
CA ASN A 227 -0.76 0.42 -21.37
C ASN A 227 0.67 -0.01 -21.02
N THR A 228 0.99 -0.06 -19.72
CA THR A 228 2.32 -0.44 -19.23
C THR A 228 2.28 -1.73 -18.40
N GLY A 229 1.25 -2.56 -18.58
CA GLY A 229 1.16 -3.87 -17.95
C GLY A 229 2.19 -4.82 -18.53
N ARG A 230 2.56 -5.84 -17.77
CA ARG A 230 3.54 -6.84 -18.23
C ARG A 230 3.00 -7.63 -19.42
N GLN A 231 3.79 -7.78 -20.47
CA GLN A 231 3.40 -8.57 -21.64
C GLN A 231 3.09 -10.03 -21.27
N ILE A 232 1.95 -10.54 -21.73
CA ILE A 232 1.55 -11.95 -21.67
C ILE A 232 1.14 -12.42 -23.08
N PRO A 233 1.64 -13.56 -23.60
CA PRO A 233 2.66 -14.45 -23.02
C PRO A 233 3.99 -13.75 -22.73
N THR A 234 4.70 -14.24 -21.71
CA THR A 234 5.98 -13.65 -21.26
C THR A 234 7.02 -13.74 -22.37
N VAL A 235 7.82 -12.67 -22.54
CA VAL A 235 8.96 -12.69 -23.48
C VAL A 235 10.02 -13.72 -23.06
N LYS A 236 10.75 -14.27 -24.04
CA LYS A 236 11.78 -15.30 -23.79
C LYS A 236 13.01 -14.74 -23.05
N VAL A 237 13.37 -13.50 -23.35
CA VAL A 237 14.54 -12.77 -22.81
C VAL A 237 14.09 -11.33 -22.57
N GLY A 238 14.56 -10.70 -21.50
CA GLY A 238 14.21 -9.32 -21.19
C GLY A 238 12.85 -9.17 -20.54
N TRP A 239 12.33 -7.95 -20.60
CA TRP A 239 10.99 -7.61 -20.17
C TRP A 239 10.31 -6.76 -21.23
N ALA A 240 8.98 -6.76 -21.20
CA ALA A 240 8.14 -5.95 -22.05
C ALA A 240 6.93 -5.47 -21.24
N ASN A 241 6.74 -4.16 -21.16
CA ASN A 241 5.66 -3.51 -20.43
C ASN A 241 4.77 -2.71 -21.39
N ASN A 242 4.04 -3.42 -22.25
CA ASN A 242 3.14 -2.89 -23.28
C ASN A 242 1.71 -3.48 -23.20
N GLY A 243 1.41 -4.24 -22.16
CA GLY A 243 0.11 -4.85 -21.95
C GLY A 243 -0.94 -3.82 -21.51
N THR A 244 -2.15 -3.93 -22.06
CA THR A 244 -3.29 -3.11 -21.63
C THR A 244 -3.98 -3.75 -20.44
N MET A 245 -4.03 -3.03 -19.32
CA MET A 245 -4.56 -3.50 -18.03
C MET A 245 -6.01 -3.10 -17.78
N GLY A 246 -6.52 -2.05 -18.42
CA GLY A 246 -7.86 -1.57 -18.13
C GLY A 246 -8.19 -0.23 -18.78
N PRO A 247 -9.34 0.36 -18.42
CA PRO A 247 -9.80 1.63 -18.96
C PRO A 247 -9.09 2.83 -18.31
N GLY A 248 -9.20 4.01 -18.94
CA GLY A 248 -8.70 5.28 -18.41
C GLY A 248 -7.20 5.48 -18.63
N ASP A 249 -6.63 6.48 -17.95
CA ASP A 249 -5.21 6.84 -18.07
C ASP A 249 -4.33 6.27 -16.96
N THR A 250 -4.93 5.80 -15.86
CA THR A 250 -4.21 5.29 -14.70
C THR A 250 -4.94 4.11 -14.06
N ILE A 251 -4.20 3.19 -13.45
CA ILE A 251 -4.73 2.00 -12.80
C ILE A 251 -3.80 1.55 -11.68
N ILE A 252 -4.36 1.06 -10.57
CA ILE A 252 -3.56 0.53 -9.46
C ILE A 252 -3.18 -0.94 -9.74
N VAL A 253 -1.91 -1.27 -9.52
CA VAL A 253 -1.37 -2.64 -9.65
C VAL A 253 -0.77 -3.15 -8.34
N ASP A 254 -0.40 -4.42 -8.31
CA ASP A 254 0.23 -5.10 -7.17
C ASP A 254 1.59 -4.52 -6.79
N GLY A 255 2.46 -4.29 -7.77
CA GLY A 255 3.83 -3.80 -7.56
C GLY A 255 4.40 -3.01 -8.73
N ALA A 256 5.44 -2.24 -8.44
CA ALA A 256 6.06 -1.35 -9.41
C ALA A 256 6.86 -2.12 -10.48
N LYS A 257 7.74 -3.05 -10.06
CA LYS A 257 8.65 -3.79 -10.94
C LYS A 257 7.99 -4.92 -11.74
N ARG A 258 7.58 -5.99 -11.06
CA ARG A 258 7.10 -7.25 -11.68
C ARG A 258 5.59 -7.36 -11.62
N ASP A 259 5.06 -8.33 -12.36
CA ASP A 259 3.63 -8.61 -12.59
C ASP A 259 2.87 -7.44 -13.23
N ARG A 260 2.84 -6.26 -12.58
CA ARG A 260 2.18 -5.03 -13.04
C ARG A 260 0.77 -5.34 -13.53
N ALA A 261 -0.04 -5.90 -12.65
CA ALA A 261 -1.41 -6.27 -12.93
C ALA A 261 -2.34 -5.91 -11.77
N VAL A 262 -3.63 -5.87 -12.08
CA VAL A 262 -4.66 -5.68 -11.06
C VAL A 262 -4.82 -6.98 -10.28
N TRP A 263 -4.50 -6.96 -8.99
CA TRP A 263 -4.70 -8.08 -8.08
C TRP A 263 -5.64 -7.66 -6.94
N PRO A 264 -6.91 -8.07 -6.94
CA PRO A 264 -7.88 -7.71 -5.92
C PRO A 264 -7.47 -8.06 -4.48
N GLY A 265 -6.75 -9.16 -4.25
CA GLY A 265 -6.26 -9.51 -2.91
C GLY A 265 -5.43 -8.39 -2.28
N ASP A 266 -4.52 -7.82 -3.06
CA ASP A 266 -3.67 -6.68 -2.69
C ASP A 266 -4.49 -5.44 -2.35
N MET A 267 -5.58 -5.22 -3.10
CA MET A 267 -6.50 -4.10 -2.90
C MET A 267 -7.18 -4.13 -1.53
N GLY A 268 -7.27 -5.30 -0.88
CA GLY A 268 -7.78 -5.44 0.49
C GLY A 268 -7.02 -4.57 1.51
N ILE A 269 -5.73 -4.33 1.28
CA ILE A 269 -4.88 -3.45 2.10
C ILE A 269 -4.57 -2.13 1.39
N ALA A 270 -4.30 -2.19 0.08
CA ALA A 270 -3.83 -1.05 -0.70
C ALA A 270 -4.91 0.04 -0.83
N VAL A 271 -6.19 -0.30 -0.96
CA VAL A 271 -7.26 0.69 -1.19
C VAL A 271 -7.54 1.58 0.03
N PRO A 272 -7.72 1.05 1.26
CA PRO A 272 -7.82 1.90 2.46
C PRO A 272 -6.58 2.79 2.64
N SER A 273 -5.39 2.24 2.42
CA SER A 273 -4.14 2.99 2.52
C SER A 273 -4.05 4.10 1.47
N THR A 274 -4.53 3.85 0.24
CA THR A 274 -4.58 4.81 -0.87
C THR A 274 -5.51 5.97 -0.50
N PHE A 275 -6.70 5.68 0.02
CA PHE A 275 -7.67 6.69 0.44
C PHE A 275 -7.10 7.63 1.52
N ILE A 276 -6.45 7.08 2.54
CA ILE A 276 -5.91 7.82 3.67
C ILE A 276 -4.68 8.67 3.31
N SER A 277 -3.95 8.33 2.24
CA SER A 277 -2.67 8.95 1.89
C SER A 277 -2.72 9.78 0.60
N ILE A 278 -2.55 9.14 -0.56
CA ILE A 278 -2.48 9.83 -1.85
C ILE A 278 -3.86 10.26 -2.37
N GLY A 279 -4.93 9.56 -2.00
CA GLY A 279 -6.30 9.87 -2.40
C GLY A 279 -6.65 9.56 -3.86
N ASP A 280 -5.78 8.87 -4.61
CA ASP A 280 -6.06 8.47 -6.00
C ASP A 280 -7.04 7.28 -6.07
N LEU A 281 -8.32 7.58 -6.05
CA LEU A 281 -9.38 6.59 -6.20
C LEU A 281 -9.78 6.36 -7.66
N VAL A 282 -9.25 7.12 -8.63
CA VAL A 282 -9.49 6.88 -10.06
C VAL A 282 -8.77 5.62 -10.50
N SER A 283 -7.52 5.44 -10.08
CA SER A 283 -6.77 4.19 -10.27
C SER A 283 -7.50 2.97 -9.73
N VAL A 284 -8.12 3.10 -8.54
CA VAL A 284 -8.93 2.05 -7.90
C VAL A 284 -10.19 1.76 -8.71
N LYS A 285 -10.92 2.79 -9.16
CA LYS A 285 -12.11 2.64 -10.03
C LYS A 285 -11.78 1.85 -11.28
N ASN A 286 -10.70 2.19 -11.98
CA ASN A 286 -10.31 1.55 -13.23
C ASN A 286 -9.92 0.08 -13.01
N ALA A 287 -9.22 -0.22 -11.92
CA ALA A 287 -8.91 -1.59 -11.51
C ALA A 287 -10.17 -2.42 -11.24
N LEU A 288 -11.13 -1.90 -10.45
CA LEU A 288 -12.39 -2.61 -10.21
C LEU A 288 -13.22 -2.75 -11.49
N GLN A 289 -13.29 -1.71 -12.32
CA GLN A 289 -14.07 -1.73 -13.55
C GLN A 289 -13.53 -2.79 -14.51
N VAL A 290 -12.22 -2.99 -14.62
CA VAL A 290 -11.70 -4.07 -15.46
C VAL A 290 -12.07 -5.45 -14.93
N MET A 291 -12.10 -5.66 -13.61
CA MET A 291 -12.59 -6.92 -13.04
C MET A 291 -14.05 -7.18 -13.40
N PHE A 292 -14.91 -6.16 -13.35
CA PHE A 292 -16.30 -6.26 -13.82
C PHE A 292 -16.41 -6.50 -15.32
N ASN A 293 -15.53 -5.92 -16.13
CA ASN A 293 -15.52 -6.12 -17.58
C ASN A 293 -15.19 -7.57 -17.96
N TYR A 294 -14.30 -8.22 -17.21
CA TYR A 294 -13.88 -9.61 -17.42
C TYR A 294 -14.59 -10.64 -16.55
N GLN A 295 -15.59 -10.23 -15.75
CA GLN A 295 -16.43 -11.16 -15.01
C GLN A 295 -17.09 -12.15 -15.97
N ASN A 296 -17.11 -13.43 -15.61
CA ASN A 296 -17.83 -14.44 -16.37
C ASN A 296 -19.35 -14.14 -16.33
N ASN A 297 -19.93 -13.81 -17.48
CA ASN A 297 -21.34 -13.40 -17.59
C ASN A 297 -22.36 -14.52 -17.30
N VAL A 298 -21.92 -15.79 -17.27
CA VAL A 298 -22.79 -16.94 -16.96
C VAL A 298 -22.71 -17.28 -15.48
N THR A 299 -21.50 -17.46 -14.96
CA THR A 299 -21.31 -17.93 -13.59
C THR A 299 -21.31 -16.81 -12.57
N GLY A 300 -20.86 -15.60 -12.94
CA GLY A 300 -20.58 -14.50 -12.02
C GLY A 300 -19.17 -14.45 -11.47
N ALA A 301 -18.33 -15.43 -11.81
CA ALA A 301 -16.96 -15.50 -11.31
C ALA A 301 -16.10 -14.35 -11.86
N PHE A 302 -15.52 -13.55 -10.98
CA PHE A 302 -14.39 -12.67 -11.31
C PHE A 302 -13.11 -13.47 -11.60
N PRO A 303 -12.22 -12.93 -12.44
CA PRO A 303 -10.85 -13.43 -12.50
C PRO A 303 -10.11 -13.17 -11.18
N GLU A 304 -9.07 -13.95 -10.92
CA GLU A 304 -8.12 -13.75 -9.82
C GLU A 304 -7.26 -12.49 -10.05
N ALA A 305 -6.84 -12.26 -11.29
CA ALA A 305 -6.05 -11.09 -11.67
C ALA A 305 -6.60 -10.46 -12.95
N GLY A 306 -6.49 -9.14 -13.08
CA GLY A 306 -6.85 -8.40 -14.28
C GLY A 306 -5.96 -8.71 -15.49
N PRO A 307 -6.30 -8.21 -16.68
CA PRO A 307 -5.45 -8.32 -17.85
C PRO A 307 -4.13 -7.56 -17.69
N PRO A 308 -3.10 -7.93 -18.48
CA PRO A 308 -3.09 -9.01 -19.47
C PRO A 308 -2.89 -10.41 -18.86
N LEU A 309 -2.73 -10.50 -17.54
CA LEU A 309 -2.53 -11.75 -16.80
C LEU A 309 -3.75 -12.68 -16.82
N LEU A 310 -4.94 -12.14 -16.52
CA LEU A 310 -6.25 -12.83 -16.56
C LEU A 310 -6.27 -14.22 -15.93
N GLN A 311 -5.63 -14.37 -14.76
CA GLN A 311 -5.68 -15.62 -14.02
C GLN A 311 -7.08 -15.87 -13.46
N LEU A 312 -7.50 -17.14 -13.38
CA LEU A 312 -8.83 -17.57 -12.94
C LEU A 312 -8.72 -18.59 -11.81
N GLY A 313 -9.80 -18.80 -11.05
CA GLY A 313 -9.91 -19.91 -10.11
C GLY A 313 -9.44 -19.58 -8.69
N SER A 314 -9.76 -18.37 -8.21
CA SER A 314 -9.59 -17.97 -6.80
C SER A 314 -10.91 -17.51 -6.22
N ASP A 315 -11.38 -18.17 -5.16
CA ASP A 315 -12.58 -17.73 -4.43
C ASP A 315 -12.28 -16.55 -3.49
N THR A 316 -11.06 -16.47 -2.94
CA THR A 316 -10.65 -15.36 -2.07
C THR A 316 -10.49 -14.05 -2.86
N TYR A 317 -9.82 -14.07 -4.01
CA TYR A 317 -9.65 -12.87 -4.86
C TYR A 317 -10.97 -12.44 -5.54
N HIS A 318 -11.86 -13.39 -5.82
CA HIS A 318 -13.24 -13.08 -6.20
C HIS A 318 -13.92 -12.19 -5.16
N MET A 319 -13.86 -12.59 -3.89
CA MET A 319 -14.46 -11.84 -2.79
C MET A 319 -13.73 -10.53 -2.49
N TRP A 320 -12.40 -10.47 -2.67
CA TRP A 320 -11.67 -9.21 -2.54
C TRP A 320 -12.06 -8.17 -3.58
N THR A 321 -12.45 -8.57 -4.81
CA THR A 321 -13.05 -7.64 -5.80
C THR A 321 -14.33 -7.01 -5.26
N MET A 322 -15.15 -7.80 -4.55
CA MET A 322 -16.41 -7.35 -3.96
C MET A 322 -16.17 -6.41 -2.77
N ILE A 323 -15.24 -6.75 -1.88
CA ILE A 323 -14.85 -5.88 -0.75
C ILE A 323 -14.22 -4.58 -1.26
N GLY A 324 -13.39 -4.64 -2.31
CA GLY A 324 -12.82 -3.46 -2.97
C GLY A 324 -13.90 -2.54 -3.55
N THR A 325 -14.98 -3.11 -4.11
CA THR A 325 -16.15 -2.36 -4.57
C THR A 325 -16.81 -1.59 -3.42
N TYR A 326 -16.99 -2.22 -2.27
CA TYR A 326 -17.50 -1.53 -1.07
C TYR A 326 -16.60 -0.38 -0.65
N ASN A 327 -15.28 -0.62 -0.52
CA ASN A 327 -14.34 0.41 -0.09
C ASN A 327 -14.35 1.61 -1.06
N TYR A 328 -14.36 1.35 -2.37
CA TYR A 328 -14.43 2.42 -3.37
C TYR A 328 -15.69 3.28 -3.21
N VAL A 329 -16.87 2.66 -3.04
CA VAL A 329 -18.13 3.40 -2.86
C VAL A 329 -18.17 4.12 -1.50
N LEU A 330 -17.65 3.51 -0.44
CA LEU A 330 -17.51 4.14 0.87
C LEU A 330 -16.68 5.43 0.79
N TYR A 331 -15.61 5.44 0.01
CA TYR A 331 -14.72 6.61 -0.06
C TYR A 331 -15.15 7.68 -1.07
N THR A 332 -15.84 7.30 -2.16
CA THR A 332 -16.20 8.21 -3.26
C THR A 332 -17.68 8.59 -3.33
N ASN A 333 -18.57 7.76 -2.77
CA ASN A 333 -20.01 7.81 -3.03
C ASN A 333 -20.36 7.80 -4.53
N ASP A 334 -19.56 7.13 -5.38
CA ASP A 334 -19.81 6.97 -6.81
C ASP A 334 -20.96 5.97 -7.06
N THR A 335 -22.19 6.46 -6.87
CA THR A 335 -23.42 5.67 -7.07
C THR A 335 -23.62 5.28 -8.52
N SER A 336 -23.11 6.05 -9.48
CA SER A 336 -23.17 5.70 -10.90
C SER A 336 -22.37 4.42 -11.20
N PHE A 337 -21.14 4.32 -10.69
CA PHE A 337 -20.34 3.10 -10.80
C PHE A 337 -21.02 1.90 -10.13
N LEU A 338 -21.58 2.10 -8.93
CA LEU A 338 -22.30 1.05 -8.20
C LEU A 338 -23.51 0.54 -9.01
N LEU A 339 -24.38 1.44 -9.46
CA LEU A 339 -25.59 1.09 -10.19
C LEU A 339 -25.30 0.44 -11.54
N GLN A 340 -24.27 0.93 -12.24
CA GLN A 340 -23.79 0.33 -13.50
C GLN A 340 -23.39 -1.14 -13.32
N ASN A 341 -22.72 -1.46 -12.21
CA ASN A 341 -22.18 -2.80 -11.96
C ASN A 341 -23.06 -3.64 -11.01
N TRP A 342 -24.19 -3.14 -10.54
CA TRP A 342 -24.98 -3.80 -9.49
C TRP A 342 -25.49 -5.19 -9.87
N ALA A 343 -25.96 -5.37 -11.12
CA ALA A 343 -26.40 -6.67 -11.60
C ALA A 343 -25.26 -7.70 -11.60
N LYS A 344 -24.06 -7.28 -11.99
CA LYS A 344 -22.84 -8.10 -11.96
C LYS A 344 -22.40 -8.41 -10.53
N TYR A 345 -22.51 -7.46 -9.61
CA TYR A 345 -22.23 -7.68 -8.18
C TYR A 345 -23.17 -8.73 -7.58
N LYS A 346 -24.48 -8.66 -7.89
CA LYS A 346 -25.46 -9.67 -7.44
C LYS A 346 -25.15 -11.06 -8.02
N LEU A 347 -24.70 -11.13 -9.27
CA LEU A 347 -24.30 -12.39 -9.89
C LEU A 347 -23.04 -12.97 -9.23
N ALA A 348 -22.04 -12.14 -8.88
CA ALA A 348 -20.87 -12.55 -8.10
C ALA A 348 -21.27 -13.07 -6.70
N MET A 349 -22.13 -12.36 -5.97
CA MET A 349 -22.61 -12.83 -4.68
C MET A 349 -23.32 -14.18 -4.79
N LYS A 350 -24.17 -14.35 -5.82
CA LYS A 350 -24.82 -15.63 -6.10
C LYS A 350 -23.82 -16.74 -6.39
N TYR A 351 -22.76 -16.45 -7.15
CA TYR A 351 -21.68 -17.40 -7.46
C TYR A 351 -21.01 -17.92 -6.20
N VAL A 352 -20.46 -17.03 -5.37
CA VAL A 352 -19.68 -17.44 -4.20
C VAL A 352 -20.55 -17.99 -3.09
N TYR A 353 -21.71 -17.37 -2.82
CA TYR A 353 -22.62 -17.88 -1.79
C TYR A 353 -23.27 -19.20 -2.19
N GLY A 354 -23.43 -19.46 -3.49
CA GLY A 354 -23.92 -20.74 -4.02
C GLY A 354 -23.02 -21.94 -3.70
N LYS A 355 -21.79 -21.70 -3.26
CA LYS A 355 -20.85 -22.73 -2.78
C LYS A 355 -20.97 -22.98 -1.27
N VAL A 356 -21.80 -22.23 -0.55
CA VAL A 356 -22.10 -22.52 0.85
C VAL A 356 -23.03 -23.73 0.92
N SER A 357 -22.57 -24.80 1.57
CA SER A 357 -23.33 -26.05 1.71
C SER A 357 -23.27 -26.55 3.15
N ALA A 358 -23.97 -27.64 3.49
CA ALA A 358 -23.93 -28.20 4.84
C ALA A 358 -22.47 -28.48 5.27
N PRO A 359 -22.01 -28.00 6.43
CA PRO A 359 -22.80 -27.58 7.60
C PRO A 359 -23.07 -26.06 7.72
N GLY A 360 -23.04 -25.31 6.63
CA GLY A 360 -23.19 -23.85 6.57
C GLY A 360 -21.87 -23.12 6.32
N LEU A 361 -20.89 -23.80 5.71
CA LEU A 361 -19.58 -23.26 5.37
C LEU A 361 -19.42 -23.18 3.84
N LEU A 362 -18.50 -22.32 3.41
CA LEU A 362 -18.13 -22.17 2.00
C LEU A 362 -17.28 -23.38 1.61
N GLU A 363 -17.62 -24.03 0.49
CA GLU A 363 -16.75 -25.00 -0.14
C GLU A 363 -15.85 -24.29 -1.16
N VAL A 364 -14.58 -24.09 -0.77
CA VAL A 364 -13.57 -23.43 -1.60
C VAL A 364 -13.16 -24.38 -2.72
N THR A 365 -13.46 -23.97 -3.94
CA THR A 365 -13.15 -24.72 -5.16
C THR A 365 -12.23 -23.94 -6.09
N GLY A 366 -12.22 -22.61 -5.97
CA GLY A 366 -11.18 -21.76 -6.53
C GLY A 366 -9.98 -21.69 -5.57
N ILE A 367 -9.02 -22.59 -5.77
CA ILE A 367 -7.93 -22.86 -4.81
C ILE A 367 -6.69 -21.95 -4.95
N ARG A 368 -6.68 -21.00 -5.90
CA ARG A 368 -5.56 -20.06 -6.04
C ARG A 368 -5.67 -18.93 -5.02
N ASP A 369 -4.53 -18.47 -4.52
CA ASP A 369 -4.45 -17.49 -3.43
C ASP A 369 -3.07 -16.81 -3.37
N TRP A 370 -2.85 -15.95 -2.35
CA TRP A 370 -1.61 -15.19 -2.08
C TRP A 370 -0.34 -16.03 -1.85
N ALA A 371 -0.44 -17.36 -2.05
CA ALA A 371 0.59 -18.40 -2.05
C ALA A 371 0.83 -19.16 -0.75
N ARG A 372 -0.12 -19.13 0.19
CA ARG A 372 -0.28 -20.18 1.21
C ARG A 372 -0.21 -21.61 0.62
N TRP A 373 0.31 -22.60 1.37
CA TRP A 373 0.55 -23.97 0.88
C TRP A 373 -0.71 -24.77 0.55
N GLN A 374 -1.71 -24.66 1.42
CA GLN A 374 -2.96 -25.41 1.34
C GLN A 374 -4.12 -24.43 1.20
N GLN A 375 -5.05 -24.72 0.30
CA GLN A 375 -6.31 -24.00 0.08
C GLN A 375 -7.35 -25.01 -0.42
N GLY A 376 -8.64 -24.72 -0.28
CA GLY A 376 -9.74 -25.63 -0.61
C GLY A 376 -10.57 -26.04 0.61
N PHE A 377 -11.55 -26.92 0.41
CA PHE A 377 -12.49 -27.36 1.46
C PHE A 377 -13.17 -26.16 2.15
N ASN A 378 -13.44 -26.25 3.46
CA ASN A 378 -13.94 -25.14 4.26
C ASN A 378 -12.79 -24.34 4.90
N ASN A 379 -11.88 -23.84 4.07
CA ASN A 379 -10.74 -23.03 4.49
C ASN A 379 -11.17 -21.80 5.30
N SER A 380 -10.60 -21.64 6.49
CA SER A 380 -11.03 -20.64 7.47
C SER A 380 -10.81 -19.20 7.00
N GLU A 381 -9.73 -18.91 6.28
CA GLU A 381 -9.48 -17.57 5.70
C GLU A 381 -10.62 -17.18 4.74
N ALA A 382 -10.94 -18.07 3.80
CA ALA A 382 -12.04 -17.85 2.87
C ALA A 382 -13.39 -17.65 3.60
N GLN A 383 -13.60 -18.32 4.74
CA GLN A 383 -14.77 -18.06 5.58
C GLN A 383 -14.79 -16.64 6.16
N MET A 384 -13.66 -16.13 6.65
CA MET A 384 -13.57 -14.76 7.19
C MET A 384 -13.82 -13.72 6.09
N ILE A 385 -13.27 -13.95 4.89
CA ILE A 385 -13.46 -13.08 3.74
C ILE A 385 -14.92 -13.10 3.27
N LEU A 386 -15.58 -14.27 3.25
CA LEU A 386 -17.01 -14.37 2.91
C LEU A 386 -17.89 -13.63 3.94
N TYR A 387 -17.57 -13.75 5.23
CA TYR A 387 -18.26 -13.00 6.28
C TYR A 387 -18.18 -11.50 6.03
N ARG A 388 -16.99 -10.98 5.72
CA ARG A 388 -16.79 -9.56 5.38
C ARG A 388 -17.53 -9.17 4.09
N THR A 389 -17.52 -10.03 3.08
CA THR A 389 -18.18 -9.82 1.79
C THR A 389 -19.70 -9.70 1.93
N LEU A 390 -20.32 -10.53 2.79
CA LEU A 390 -21.76 -10.47 3.05
C LEU A 390 -22.16 -9.17 3.76
N LEU A 391 -21.41 -8.74 4.77
CA LEU A 391 -21.69 -7.49 5.50
C LEU A 391 -21.51 -6.26 4.60
N THR A 392 -20.39 -6.18 3.88
CA THR A 392 -20.12 -5.08 2.95
C THR A 392 -21.08 -5.07 1.77
N GLY A 393 -21.50 -6.26 1.29
CA GLY A 393 -22.59 -6.39 0.33
C GLY A 393 -23.90 -5.83 0.86
N ALA A 394 -24.26 -6.10 2.13
CA ALA A 394 -25.51 -5.61 2.72
C ALA A 394 -25.57 -4.07 2.76
N ASP A 395 -24.44 -3.42 3.04
CA ASP A 395 -24.29 -1.97 2.95
C ASP A 395 -24.42 -1.46 1.51
N LEU A 396 -23.74 -2.11 0.55
CA LEU A 396 -23.86 -1.78 -0.87
C LEU A 396 -25.31 -1.92 -1.38
N ALA A 397 -26.05 -2.95 -0.95
CA ALA A 397 -27.46 -3.13 -1.31
C ALA A 397 -28.32 -1.97 -0.82
N LYS A 398 -28.06 -1.49 0.40
CA LYS A 398 -28.73 -0.31 0.94
C LYS A 398 -28.41 0.94 0.11
N TRP A 399 -27.14 1.16 -0.25
CA TRP A 399 -26.71 2.34 -1.03
C TRP A 399 -27.14 2.27 -2.50
N ALA A 400 -27.31 1.07 -3.06
CA ALA A 400 -27.88 0.85 -4.38
C ALA A 400 -29.41 1.07 -4.43
N GLY A 401 -30.06 1.29 -3.28
CA GLY A 401 -31.52 1.43 -3.19
C GLY A 401 -32.27 0.13 -3.45
N ASP A 402 -31.67 -1.03 -3.13
CA ASP A 402 -32.29 -2.33 -3.38
C ASP A 402 -33.52 -2.54 -2.47
N THR A 403 -34.65 -2.92 -3.06
CA THR A 403 -35.93 -3.16 -2.37
C THR A 403 -36.25 -4.66 -2.21
N THR A 404 -35.33 -5.55 -2.59
CA THR A 404 -35.55 -7.02 -2.62
C THR A 404 -35.11 -7.72 -1.34
N ASN A 405 -34.93 -6.95 -0.25
CA ASN A 405 -34.53 -7.44 1.08
C ASN A 405 -33.11 -8.05 1.14
N LEU A 406 -32.21 -7.67 0.21
CA LEU A 406 -30.84 -8.20 0.17
C LEU A 406 -30.02 -7.83 1.41
N THR A 407 -30.18 -6.61 1.94
CA THR A 407 -29.50 -6.18 3.18
C THR A 407 -29.79 -7.13 4.34
N ALA A 408 -31.06 -7.46 4.60
CA ALA A 408 -31.42 -8.40 5.66
C ALA A 408 -30.95 -9.83 5.33
N THR A 409 -31.07 -10.25 4.08
CA THR A 409 -30.65 -11.59 3.62
C THR A 409 -29.17 -11.81 3.88
N TRP A 410 -28.29 -10.94 3.36
CA TRP A 410 -26.85 -11.10 3.49
C TRP A 410 -26.37 -10.89 4.94
N THR A 411 -27.02 -10.02 5.72
CA THR A 411 -26.72 -9.89 7.16
C THR A 411 -27.06 -11.18 7.93
N SER A 412 -28.20 -11.81 7.64
CA SER A 412 -28.60 -13.08 8.26
C SER A 412 -27.67 -14.24 7.86
N GLN A 413 -27.28 -14.28 6.59
CA GLN A 413 -26.29 -15.24 6.09
C GLN A 413 -24.93 -15.07 6.77
N ALA A 414 -24.47 -13.82 6.95
CA ALA A 414 -23.23 -13.54 7.69
C ALA A 414 -23.31 -14.03 9.14
N ALA A 415 -24.44 -13.80 9.84
CA ALA A 415 -24.65 -14.28 11.21
C ALA A 415 -24.63 -15.83 11.29
N SER A 416 -25.25 -16.49 10.32
CA SER A 416 -25.28 -17.95 10.21
C SER A 416 -23.88 -18.52 9.95
N LEU A 417 -23.15 -17.90 9.02
CA LEU A 417 -21.76 -18.25 8.71
C LEU A 417 -20.84 -18.07 9.93
N LYS A 418 -20.93 -16.94 10.62
CA LYS A 418 -20.16 -16.69 11.86
C LYS A 418 -20.41 -17.79 12.91
N THR A 419 -21.65 -18.26 13.04
CA THR A 419 -22.00 -19.36 13.95
C THR A 419 -21.34 -20.66 13.51
N ALA A 420 -21.43 -21.02 12.22
CA ALA A 420 -20.83 -22.24 11.69
C ALA A 420 -19.29 -22.22 11.82
N VAL A 421 -18.64 -21.11 11.48
CA VAL A 421 -17.17 -20.95 11.55
C VAL A 421 -16.67 -21.13 12.98
N ASN A 422 -17.30 -20.48 13.97
CA ASN A 422 -16.95 -20.65 15.39
C ASN A 422 -17.18 -22.08 15.89
N LYS A 423 -18.14 -22.82 15.30
CA LYS A 423 -18.44 -24.20 15.71
C LYS A 423 -17.46 -25.22 15.12
N TYR A 424 -17.11 -25.08 13.84
CA TYR A 424 -16.42 -26.13 13.09
C TYR A 424 -14.93 -25.85 12.85
N CYS A 425 -14.53 -24.58 12.79
CA CYS A 425 -13.16 -24.18 12.50
C CYS A 425 -12.36 -23.79 13.75
N PHE A 426 -13.03 -23.40 14.84
CA PHE A 426 -12.36 -22.99 16.08
C PHE A 426 -11.88 -24.21 16.88
N ASP A 427 -10.61 -24.20 17.27
CA ASP A 427 -10.02 -25.17 18.18
C ASP A 427 -9.92 -24.56 19.57
N SER A 428 -10.82 -24.97 20.46
CA SER A 428 -10.88 -24.47 21.84
C SER A 428 -9.69 -24.90 22.70
N SER A 429 -9.00 -25.99 22.34
CA SER A 429 -7.83 -26.47 23.09
C SER A 429 -6.60 -25.61 22.82
N TYR A 430 -6.43 -25.15 21.58
CA TYR A 430 -5.38 -24.22 21.20
C TYR A 430 -5.77 -22.75 21.45
N GLY A 431 -7.06 -22.43 21.32
CA GLY A 431 -7.61 -21.08 21.46
C GLY A 431 -7.55 -20.26 20.17
N SER A 432 -7.58 -20.90 19.00
CA SER A 432 -7.51 -20.24 17.68
C SER A 432 -8.24 -21.02 16.61
N PHE A 433 -8.51 -20.39 15.47
CA PHE A 433 -9.06 -21.06 14.30
C PHE A 433 -8.00 -21.93 13.63
N LYS A 434 -8.37 -23.16 13.30
CA LYS A 434 -7.59 -24.06 12.45
C LYS A 434 -7.66 -23.61 10.99
N ASP A 435 -6.84 -24.22 10.16
CA ASP A 435 -6.79 -23.94 8.72
C ASP A 435 -8.12 -24.16 7.99
N ASN A 436 -8.89 -25.16 8.40
CA ASN A 436 -10.19 -25.49 7.85
C ASN A 436 -10.99 -26.36 8.84
N ALA A 437 -12.22 -26.72 8.48
CA ALA A 437 -13.11 -27.54 9.31
C ALA A 437 -12.69 -29.04 9.42
N THR A 438 -11.63 -29.47 8.75
CA THR A 438 -11.12 -30.85 8.81
C THR A 438 -10.10 -31.04 9.95
N ALA A 439 -9.55 -32.26 10.07
CA ALA A 439 -8.47 -32.54 11.00
C ALA A 439 -7.15 -31.95 10.48
N THR A 440 -6.63 -30.95 11.20
CA THR A 440 -5.37 -30.27 10.89
C THR A 440 -4.77 -29.71 12.16
N THR A 441 -3.45 -29.58 12.20
CA THR A 441 -2.69 -28.95 13.29
C THR A 441 -2.27 -27.51 12.97
N LEU A 442 -2.61 -27.02 11.78
CA LEU A 442 -2.27 -25.67 11.33
C LEU A 442 -3.30 -24.66 11.86
N HIS A 443 -2.82 -23.63 12.55
CA HIS A 443 -3.58 -22.44 12.94
C HIS A 443 -2.99 -21.24 12.18
N PRO A 444 -3.55 -20.87 11.02
CA PRO A 444 -2.91 -19.93 10.13
C PRO A 444 -3.03 -18.49 10.65
N GLN A 445 -2.09 -17.64 10.23
CA GLN A 445 -2.07 -16.22 10.58
C GLN A 445 -3.24 -15.48 9.91
N ASP A 446 -3.51 -15.77 8.63
CA ASP A 446 -4.58 -15.16 7.84
C ASP A 446 -5.96 -15.23 8.51
N ALA A 447 -6.48 -16.43 8.79
CA ALA A 447 -7.83 -16.63 9.31
C ALA A 447 -7.98 -16.05 10.72
N ASN A 448 -6.94 -16.19 11.56
CA ASN A 448 -6.99 -15.71 12.94
C ASN A 448 -6.95 -14.19 13.04
N THR A 449 -6.13 -13.53 12.21
CA THR A 449 -6.08 -12.07 12.17
C THR A 449 -7.37 -11.49 11.58
N MET A 450 -7.88 -12.07 10.47
CA MET A 450 -9.14 -11.65 9.88
C MET A 450 -10.36 -11.94 10.77
N ALA A 451 -10.35 -13.00 11.58
CA ALA A 451 -11.43 -13.29 12.52
C ALA A 451 -11.59 -12.19 13.58
N LEU A 452 -10.48 -11.60 14.03
CA LEU A 452 -10.46 -10.46 14.94
C LEU A 452 -10.88 -9.19 14.21
N LEU A 453 -10.23 -8.87 13.09
CA LEU A 453 -10.45 -7.64 12.34
C LEU A 453 -11.89 -7.50 11.84
N PHE A 454 -12.46 -8.57 11.29
CA PHE A 454 -13.81 -8.53 10.73
C PHE A 454 -14.90 -8.75 11.78
N GLY A 455 -14.55 -9.11 13.02
CA GLY A 455 -15.51 -9.28 14.11
C GLY A 455 -16.23 -10.63 14.09
N VAL A 456 -15.61 -11.68 13.54
CA VAL A 456 -16.08 -13.08 13.66
C VAL A 456 -16.01 -13.54 15.12
N VAL A 457 -15.05 -13.00 15.87
CA VAL A 457 -15.01 -13.05 17.34
C VAL A 457 -15.29 -11.64 17.87
N SER A 458 -16.00 -11.53 19.00
CA SER A 458 -16.25 -10.23 19.62
C SER A 458 -14.92 -9.60 20.09
N PRO A 459 -14.60 -8.35 19.73
CA PRO A 459 -13.33 -7.71 20.10
C PRO A 459 -13.08 -7.62 21.62
N THR A 460 -14.14 -7.59 22.43
CA THR A 460 -14.05 -7.52 23.89
C THR A 460 -14.06 -8.87 24.59
N SER A 461 -14.11 -9.98 23.84
CA SER A 461 -14.17 -11.32 24.41
C SER A 461 -12.79 -11.83 24.87
N PRO A 462 -12.73 -12.70 25.89
CA PRO A 462 -11.50 -13.41 26.25
C PRO A 462 -10.92 -14.21 25.08
N THR A 463 -11.76 -14.77 24.21
CA THR A 463 -11.34 -15.49 23.00
C THR A 463 -10.51 -14.60 22.07
N ALA A 464 -10.89 -13.34 21.88
CA ALA A 464 -10.14 -12.41 21.05
C ALA A 464 -8.72 -12.17 21.60
N GLN A 465 -8.62 -12.03 22.92
CA GLN A 465 -7.34 -11.88 23.63
C GLN A 465 -6.46 -13.13 23.55
N THR A 466 -7.05 -14.32 23.63
CA THR A 466 -6.33 -15.59 23.44
C THR A 466 -5.79 -15.73 22.02
N ILE A 467 -6.61 -15.47 20.99
CA ILE A 467 -6.16 -15.49 19.58
C ILE A 467 -5.01 -14.52 19.38
N SER A 468 -5.17 -13.28 19.84
CA SER A 468 -4.12 -12.27 19.72
C SER A 468 -2.83 -12.64 20.45
N THR A 469 -2.91 -13.36 21.58
CA THR A 469 -1.73 -13.83 22.31
C THR A 469 -1.06 -14.99 21.57
N ASN A 470 -1.83 -15.88 20.95
CA ASN A 470 -1.31 -16.98 20.15
C ASN A 470 -0.57 -16.51 18.89
N LEU A 471 -1.03 -15.44 18.24
CA LEU A 471 -0.34 -14.87 17.08
C LEU A 471 1.11 -14.46 17.39
N LEU A 472 1.40 -14.03 18.62
CA LEU A 472 2.75 -13.68 19.07
C LEU A 472 3.74 -14.86 19.00
N LYS A 473 3.26 -16.11 19.01
CA LYS A 473 4.10 -17.31 18.88
C LYS A 473 4.82 -17.38 17.53
N ASN A 474 4.30 -16.68 16.53
CA ASN A 474 4.86 -16.62 15.19
C ASN A 474 5.91 -15.50 15.05
N TRP A 475 6.10 -14.66 16.06
CA TRP A 475 6.94 -13.48 15.96
C TRP A 475 8.42 -13.81 16.06
N THR A 476 9.18 -13.16 15.18
CA THR A 476 10.64 -13.13 15.16
C THR A 476 11.11 -11.69 15.43
N PRO A 477 12.43 -11.44 15.56
CA PRO A 477 12.95 -10.08 15.64
C PRO A 477 12.59 -9.20 14.44
N ILE A 478 12.24 -9.79 13.29
CA ILE A 478 12.04 -9.07 12.03
C ILE A 478 10.61 -9.22 11.46
N GLY A 479 9.64 -9.72 12.23
CA GLY A 479 8.24 -9.85 11.81
C GLY A 479 7.63 -11.21 12.15
N ALA A 480 6.37 -11.41 11.75
CA ALA A 480 5.60 -12.63 12.02
C ALA A 480 5.72 -13.62 10.85
N VAL A 481 6.14 -14.85 11.13
CA VAL A 481 6.20 -15.94 10.15
C VAL A 481 4.80 -16.48 9.92
N ALA A 482 4.37 -16.58 8.68
CA ALA A 482 3.06 -17.13 8.34
C ALA A 482 3.10 -18.68 8.45
N PRO A 483 2.35 -19.31 9.37
CA PRO A 483 2.35 -20.78 9.49
C PRO A 483 1.88 -21.49 8.21
N GLU A 484 0.97 -20.87 7.46
CA GLU A 484 0.42 -21.35 6.18
C GLU A 484 1.40 -21.17 5.00
N LEU A 485 2.48 -20.43 5.20
CA LEU A 485 3.61 -20.31 4.28
C LEU A 485 4.93 -20.31 5.09
N PRO A 486 5.35 -21.48 5.61
CA PRO A 486 6.48 -21.57 6.53
C PRO A 486 7.74 -20.85 6.04
N GLU A 487 8.56 -20.37 6.97
CA GLU A 487 9.77 -19.56 6.75
C GLU A 487 9.53 -18.14 6.23
N ASN A 488 8.35 -17.83 5.68
CA ASN A 488 8.09 -16.55 5.05
C ASN A 488 7.43 -15.59 6.05
N ILE A 489 7.92 -14.36 6.06
CA ILE A 489 7.26 -13.21 6.66
C ILE A 489 6.55 -12.47 5.53
N SER A 490 5.23 -12.41 5.63
CA SER A 490 4.36 -11.73 4.66
C SER A 490 3.79 -10.47 5.29
N PRO A 491 4.26 -9.27 4.92
CA PRO A 491 3.66 -8.04 5.40
C PRO A 491 2.23 -7.84 4.84
N PHE A 492 1.79 -8.61 3.84
CA PHE A 492 0.37 -8.71 3.48
C PHE A 492 -0.47 -9.24 4.65
N ILE A 493 -0.14 -10.42 5.18
CA ILE A 493 -0.90 -10.97 6.32
C ILE A 493 -0.62 -10.21 7.61
N SER A 494 0.62 -9.75 7.81
CA SER A 494 0.94 -8.91 8.97
C SER A 494 0.18 -7.58 8.95
N SER A 495 -0.23 -7.06 7.77
CA SER A 495 -1.10 -5.88 7.67
C SER A 495 -2.49 -6.13 8.27
N PHE A 496 -3.02 -7.35 8.16
CA PHE A 496 -4.25 -7.73 8.86
C PHE A 496 -3.98 -7.94 10.36
N GLU A 497 -2.83 -8.50 10.73
CA GLU A 497 -2.47 -8.71 12.14
C GLU A 497 -2.37 -7.43 12.95
N ILE A 498 -1.71 -6.39 12.43
CA ILE A 498 -1.61 -5.10 13.14
C ILE A 498 -3.00 -4.49 13.36
N GLN A 499 -3.88 -4.58 12.36
CA GLN A 499 -5.25 -4.08 12.45
C GLN A 499 -6.10 -4.92 13.40
N ALA A 500 -5.87 -6.24 13.45
CA ALA A 500 -6.50 -7.15 14.40
C ALA A 500 -6.14 -6.78 15.85
N HIS A 501 -4.86 -6.54 16.13
CA HIS A 501 -4.41 -6.08 17.45
C HIS A 501 -5.03 -4.73 17.84
N PHE A 502 -5.02 -3.74 16.94
CA PHE A 502 -5.68 -2.46 17.20
C PHE A 502 -7.20 -2.60 17.43
N THR A 503 -7.86 -3.48 16.68
CA THR A 503 -9.31 -3.72 16.79
C THR A 503 -9.72 -4.20 18.18
N ILE A 504 -8.85 -4.95 18.86
CA ILE A 504 -9.11 -5.48 20.21
C ILE A 504 -8.48 -4.65 21.34
N GLY A 505 -7.87 -3.50 21.00
CA GLY A 505 -7.23 -2.61 21.96
C GLY A 505 -5.81 -2.99 22.37
N GLU A 506 -5.18 -3.96 21.71
CA GLU A 506 -3.78 -4.35 21.92
C GLU A 506 -2.82 -3.45 21.13
N THR A 507 -2.94 -2.13 21.33
CA THR A 507 -2.19 -1.10 20.59
C THR A 507 -0.68 -1.33 20.64
N SER A 508 -0.14 -1.72 21.80
CA SER A 508 1.30 -1.97 21.96
C SER A 508 1.79 -3.14 21.11
N ARG A 509 0.98 -4.20 20.92
CA ARG A 509 1.33 -5.33 20.04
C ARG A 509 1.37 -4.86 18.59
N ALA A 510 0.36 -4.11 18.16
CA ALA A 510 0.32 -3.57 16.80
C ALA A 510 1.55 -2.71 16.49
N LEU A 511 1.89 -1.77 17.38
CA LEU A 511 3.05 -0.89 17.21
C LEU A 511 4.37 -1.68 17.22
N ASP A 512 4.54 -2.68 18.09
CA ASP A 512 5.74 -3.52 18.10
C ASP A 512 5.91 -4.30 16.78
N LEU A 513 4.85 -4.92 16.27
CA LEU A 513 4.91 -5.61 14.98
C LEU A 513 5.20 -4.66 13.81
N ILE A 514 4.63 -3.44 13.82
CA ILE A 514 4.95 -2.41 12.82
C ILE A 514 6.47 -2.13 12.81
N ARG A 515 7.03 -1.89 13.99
CA ARG A 515 8.46 -1.59 14.15
C ARG A 515 9.37 -2.77 13.79
N ARG A 516 8.97 -4.01 14.12
CA ARG A 516 9.72 -5.23 13.77
C ARG A 516 9.75 -5.52 12.28
N CYS A 517 8.59 -5.49 11.64
CA CYS A 517 8.44 -5.93 10.25
C CYS A 517 8.85 -4.82 9.28
N TRP A 518 8.14 -3.69 9.30
CA TRP A 518 8.38 -2.58 8.40
C TRP A 518 9.61 -1.77 8.81
N GLY A 519 9.84 -1.58 10.11
CA GLY A 519 11.04 -0.89 10.59
C GLY A 519 12.32 -1.64 10.27
N TRP A 520 12.33 -2.98 10.31
CA TRP A 520 13.47 -3.75 9.85
C TRP A 520 13.73 -3.58 8.35
N TYR A 521 12.69 -3.71 7.50
CA TYR A 521 12.86 -3.55 6.06
C TYR A 521 13.32 -2.13 5.68
N LEU A 522 12.69 -1.11 6.26
CA LEU A 522 13.02 0.30 6.00
C LEU A 522 14.49 0.63 6.33
N ASN A 523 15.05 0.01 7.38
CA ASN A 523 16.43 0.22 7.81
C ASN A 523 17.42 -0.82 7.22
N ASN A 524 16.96 -1.76 6.39
CA ASN A 524 17.83 -2.75 5.79
C ASN A 524 18.65 -2.10 4.65
N PRO A 525 20.00 -2.18 4.68
CA PRO A 525 20.86 -1.51 3.70
C PRO A 525 20.72 -2.03 2.27
N ASN A 526 20.09 -3.20 2.10
CA ASN A 526 19.78 -3.77 0.80
C ASN A 526 18.39 -3.37 0.27
N GLY A 527 17.51 -2.86 1.14
CA GLY A 527 16.16 -2.41 0.77
C GLY A 527 16.16 -1.07 0.03
N THR A 528 14.95 -0.58 -0.26
CA THR A 528 14.76 0.69 -0.99
C THR A 528 14.85 1.92 -0.11
N GLU A 529 14.69 1.76 1.21
CA GLU A 529 14.62 2.86 2.21
C GLU A 529 13.47 3.87 1.96
N SER A 530 12.52 3.52 1.07
CA SER A 530 11.44 4.43 0.65
C SER A 530 10.08 3.76 0.39
N THR A 531 10.04 2.45 0.23
CA THR A 531 8.81 1.69 -0.12
C THR A 531 8.60 0.54 0.86
N VAL A 532 7.57 -0.29 0.65
CA VAL A 532 7.30 -1.51 1.42
C VAL A 532 7.41 -2.74 0.52
N ILE A 533 8.13 -3.76 1.00
CA ILE A 533 8.46 -5.00 0.28
C ILE A 533 7.28 -5.97 0.25
N GLU A 534 7.23 -6.81 -0.79
CA GLU A 534 6.26 -7.89 -0.92
C GLU A 534 6.32 -8.89 0.25
N GLY A 535 7.52 -9.28 0.66
CA GLY A 535 7.79 -10.22 1.73
C GLY A 535 9.26 -10.61 1.78
N TYR A 536 9.65 -11.39 2.79
CA TYR A 536 11.01 -11.91 2.95
C TYR A 536 11.01 -13.18 3.79
N LEU A 537 12.15 -13.85 3.89
CA LEU A 537 12.31 -15.02 4.76
C LEU A 537 12.69 -14.61 6.17
N GLN A 538 12.36 -15.44 7.16
CA GLN A 538 12.70 -15.22 8.58
C GLN A 538 14.21 -15.12 8.85
N ASN A 539 15.04 -15.60 7.93
CA ASN A 539 16.49 -15.44 7.98
C ASN A 539 16.99 -14.08 7.44
N GLY A 540 16.07 -13.18 7.04
CA GLY A 540 16.37 -11.84 6.54
C GLY A 540 16.72 -11.77 5.04
N THR A 541 16.62 -12.87 4.30
CA THR A 541 16.85 -12.84 2.83
C THR A 541 15.60 -12.40 2.08
N PHE A 542 15.78 -11.61 1.01
CA PHE A 542 14.71 -11.19 0.10
C PHE A 542 14.34 -12.31 -0.88
N ALA A 543 13.94 -13.46 -0.33
CA ALA A 543 13.66 -14.70 -1.05
C ALA A 543 12.23 -15.20 -0.80
N TYR A 544 11.30 -14.27 -0.54
CA TYR A 544 9.88 -14.55 -0.38
C TYR A 544 9.39 -15.43 -1.53
N ARG A 545 8.70 -16.52 -1.20
CA ARG A 545 8.14 -17.47 -2.17
C ARG A 545 9.15 -18.07 -3.16
N SER A 546 10.45 -17.95 -2.93
CA SER A 546 11.49 -18.52 -3.80
C SER A 546 11.24 -20.01 -4.08
N SER A 547 10.98 -20.80 -3.03
CA SER A 547 10.63 -22.22 -3.13
C SER A 547 9.19 -22.51 -3.57
N ARG A 548 8.35 -21.48 -3.74
CA ARG A 548 6.91 -21.61 -4.05
C ARG A 548 6.42 -20.54 -5.03
N GLY A 549 6.58 -20.87 -6.31
CA GLY A 549 6.02 -20.09 -7.42
C GLY A 549 7.02 -19.17 -8.12
N TYR A 550 8.19 -18.91 -7.53
CA TYR A 550 9.25 -18.08 -8.14
C TYR A 550 10.45 -18.87 -8.66
N MET A 551 10.38 -20.22 -8.70
CA MET A 551 11.42 -21.07 -9.28
C MET A 551 12.83 -20.79 -8.70
N TYR A 552 12.90 -20.48 -7.41
CA TYR A 552 14.10 -20.08 -6.67
C TYR A 552 14.77 -18.78 -7.14
N ASP A 553 14.08 -17.97 -7.95
CA ASP A 553 14.53 -16.64 -8.34
C ASP A 553 14.23 -15.62 -7.23
N THR A 554 15.25 -15.30 -6.45
CA THR A 554 15.15 -14.36 -5.33
C THR A 554 15.07 -12.90 -5.78
N SER A 555 15.49 -12.59 -7.01
CA SER A 555 15.43 -11.22 -7.55
C SER A 555 14.01 -10.82 -8.01
N TYR A 556 13.09 -11.79 -8.13
CA TYR A 556 11.72 -11.54 -8.57
C TYR A 556 10.90 -10.74 -7.55
N VAL A 557 11.17 -10.87 -6.26
CA VAL A 557 10.43 -10.24 -5.15
C VAL A 557 10.30 -8.72 -5.36
N SER A 558 9.10 -8.14 -5.14
CA SER A 558 8.90 -6.68 -5.19
C SER A 558 9.48 -6.05 -3.96
N HIS A 559 10.16 -4.94 -4.16
CA HIS A 559 10.49 -4.01 -3.09
C HIS A 559 9.52 -2.83 -2.99
N ALA A 560 8.55 -2.74 -3.89
CA ALA A 560 7.39 -1.85 -3.83
C ALA A 560 6.13 -2.65 -4.13
N HIS A 561 5.42 -3.10 -3.08
CA HIS A 561 4.22 -3.93 -3.20
C HIS A 561 3.07 -3.42 -2.33
N GLY A 562 1.94 -3.05 -2.95
CA GLY A 562 0.86 -2.29 -2.31
C GLY A 562 0.17 -3.05 -1.18
N TRP A 563 0.17 -4.37 -1.24
CA TRP A 563 -0.43 -5.22 -0.21
C TRP A 563 0.25 -5.13 1.17
N SER A 564 1.41 -4.47 1.24
CA SER A 564 2.21 -4.30 2.45
C SER A 564 2.08 -2.89 3.03
N SER A 565 1.17 -2.07 2.52
CA SER A 565 0.98 -0.68 2.95
C SER A 565 0.14 -0.55 4.23
N GLY A 566 -0.24 -1.65 4.89
CA GLY A 566 -1.18 -1.67 6.03
C GLY A 566 -0.90 -0.68 7.17
N PRO A 567 0.36 -0.40 7.56
CA PRO A 567 0.64 0.62 8.56
C PRO A 567 0.09 2.01 8.20
N THR A 568 0.01 2.34 6.90
CA THR A 568 -0.47 3.64 6.41
C THR A 568 -1.92 3.89 6.85
N SER A 569 -2.84 2.98 6.55
CA SER A 569 -4.21 3.12 7.05
C SER A 569 -4.30 2.88 8.55
N ALA A 570 -3.56 1.89 9.08
CA ALA A 570 -3.69 1.51 10.48
C ALA A 570 -3.29 2.62 11.47
N LEU A 571 -2.20 3.35 11.19
CA LEU A 571 -1.78 4.48 12.04
C LEU A 571 -2.81 5.63 12.01
N THR A 572 -3.41 5.93 10.86
CA THR A 572 -4.45 6.98 10.80
C THR A 572 -5.77 6.51 11.43
N GLU A 573 -6.23 5.30 11.13
CA GLU A 573 -7.56 4.84 11.54
C GLU A 573 -7.62 4.37 13.00
N PHE A 574 -6.49 3.96 13.60
CA PHE A 574 -6.45 3.44 14.97
C PHE A 574 -5.59 4.29 15.92
N VAL A 575 -4.37 4.68 15.55
CA VAL A 575 -3.51 5.49 16.44
C VAL A 575 -4.03 6.92 16.52
N LEU A 576 -4.18 7.61 15.38
CA LEU A 576 -4.92 8.87 15.34
C LEU A 576 -6.39 8.62 15.67
N GLY A 577 -6.93 7.50 15.18
CA GLY A 577 -8.28 7.03 15.50
C GLY A 577 -9.37 7.54 14.56
N LEU A 578 -9.01 8.23 13.47
CA LEU A 578 -9.93 8.94 12.59
C LEU A 578 -10.26 8.08 11.36
N SER A 579 -11.54 7.77 11.14
CA SER A 579 -11.98 7.07 9.93
C SER A 579 -13.41 7.44 9.53
N VAL A 580 -13.75 7.21 8.25
CA VAL A 580 -15.14 7.30 7.77
C VAL A 580 -15.91 6.00 8.10
N THR A 581 -17.22 6.11 8.29
CA THR A 581 -18.11 4.95 8.57
C THR A 581 -19.31 4.88 7.64
N SER A 582 -19.53 5.89 6.80
CA SER A 582 -20.50 5.88 5.71
C SER A 582 -19.97 6.72 4.53
N PRO A 583 -20.63 6.68 3.36
CA PRO A 583 -20.09 7.25 2.13
C PRO A 583 -19.57 8.68 2.29
N VAL A 584 -18.36 8.92 1.79
CA VAL A 584 -17.58 10.18 1.84
C VAL A 584 -17.40 10.79 3.23
N GLY A 585 -17.67 10.04 4.30
CA GLY A 585 -17.58 10.52 5.67
C GLY A 585 -18.80 11.29 6.16
N LYS A 586 -20.00 11.04 5.60
CA LYS A 586 -21.25 11.58 6.18
C LYS A 586 -21.40 11.23 7.66
N THR A 587 -20.96 10.03 8.00
CA THR A 587 -20.65 9.63 9.37
C THR A 587 -19.20 9.20 9.48
N TRP A 588 -18.60 9.44 10.64
CA TRP A 588 -17.19 9.15 10.93
C TRP A 588 -17.01 8.71 12.39
N LYS A 589 -15.82 8.20 12.70
CA LYS A 589 -15.41 7.90 14.09
C LYS A 589 -14.07 8.55 14.41
N LEU A 590 -13.88 8.89 15.68
CA LEU A 590 -12.62 9.37 16.24
C LEU A 590 -12.35 8.68 17.58
N THR A 591 -11.53 7.63 17.54
CA THR A 591 -11.18 6.78 18.68
C THR A 591 -9.66 6.63 18.80
N PRO A 592 -8.95 7.61 19.37
CA PRO A 592 -7.49 7.55 19.48
C PRO A 592 -7.00 6.33 20.26
N GLN A 593 -5.87 5.76 19.85
CA GLN A 593 -5.16 4.73 20.60
C GLN A 593 -3.69 5.10 20.77
N PHE A 594 -3.31 5.49 21.99
CA PHE A 594 -2.00 6.11 22.23
C PHE A 594 -0.84 5.12 22.17
N GLY A 595 -1.01 3.90 22.69
CA GLY A 595 0.10 2.95 22.86
C GLY A 595 1.21 3.58 23.69
N ASP A 596 2.43 3.58 23.16
CA ASP A 596 3.60 4.24 23.75
C ASP A 596 3.89 5.64 23.19
N LEU A 597 3.03 6.17 22.32
CA LEU A 597 3.19 7.46 21.67
C LEU A 597 2.69 8.61 22.56
N THR A 598 3.30 9.78 22.40
CA THR A 598 2.97 10.99 23.16
C THR A 598 2.17 12.01 22.38
N SER A 599 2.16 11.91 21.05
CA SER A 599 1.31 12.71 20.16
C SER A 599 1.11 12.01 18.82
N ALA A 600 -0.03 12.29 18.18
CA ALA A 600 -0.25 12.04 16.76
C ALA A 600 -1.16 13.11 16.16
N GLU A 601 -0.91 13.45 14.90
CA GLU A 601 -1.70 14.37 14.08
C GLU A 601 -1.77 13.79 12.66
N GLY A 602 -2.91 13.97 12.00
CA GLY A 602 -3.09 13.50 10.64
C GLY A 602 -4.46 13.84 10.08
N GLY A 603 -4.66 13.50 8.82
CA GLY A 603 -5.89 13.77 8.12
C GLY A 603 -5.91 13.26 6.69
N PHE A 604 -7.08 13.34 6.07
CA PHE A 604 -7.35 12.96 4.69
C PHE A 604 -8.47 13.81 4.09
N VAL A 605 -8.63 13.78 2.77
CA VAL A 605 -9.67 14.51 2.05
C VAL A 605 -10.75 13.55 1.55
N THR A 606 -12.01 13.98 1.65
CA THR A 606 -13.13 13.39 0.89
C THR A 606 -13.79 14.46 0.03
N ALA A 607 -14.79 14.07 -0.78
CA ALA A 607 -15.61 15.02 -1.52
C ALA A 607 -16.37 16.02 -0.61
N LEU A 608 -16.47 15.77 0.69
CA LEU A 608 -17.06 16.71 1.66
C LEU A 608 -16.05 17.73 2.20
N GLY A 609 -14.75 17.51 2.02
CA GLY A 609 -13.68 18.37 2.51
C GLY A 609 -12.65 17.62 3.34
N LYS A 610 -11.87 18.38 4.13
CA LYS A 610 -10.77 17.86 4.95
C LYS A 610 -11.28 17.27 6.26
N PHE A 611 -10.81 16.07 6.59
CA PHE A 611 -10.93 15.45 7.89
C PHE A 611 -9.55 15.44 8.54
N GLN A 612 -9.39 16.05 9.70
CA GLN A 612 -8.11 16.08 10.42
C GLN A 612 -8.33 16.05 11.93
N ALA A 613 -7.39 15.43 12.63
CA ALA A 613 -7.35 15.40 14.08
C ALA A 613 -5.90 15.46 14.58
N ALA A 614 -5.73 15.92 15.82
CA ALA A 614 -4.46 15.97 16.52
C ALA A 614 -4.69 15.70 17.99
N TRP A 615 -3.92 14.80 18.60
CA TRP A 615 -3.91 14.61 20.04
C TRP A 615 -2.50 14.68 20.61
N LYS A 616 -2.41 15.12 21.87
CA LYS A 616 -1.14 15.24 22.59
C LYS A 616 -1.33 14.94 24.07
N LEU A 617 -0.51 14.04 24.60
CA LEU A 617 -0.48 13.74 26.03
C LEU A 617 0.04 14.93 26.83
N THR A 618 -0.57 15.15 27.99
CA THR A 618 -0.14 16.13 28.98
C THR A 618 0.19 15.42 30.30
N LYS A 619 0.72 16.18 31.28
CA LYS A 619 1.04 15.62 32.61
C LYS A 619 -0.16 14.95 33.27
N THR A 620 -1.35 15.55 33.14
CA THR A 620 -2.57 15.09 33.82
C THR A 620 -3.54 14.36 32.89
N GLY A 621 -3.41 14.49 31.57
CA GLY A 621 -4.41 13.96 30.63
C GLY A 621 -3.94 14.10 29.19
N TYR A 622 -4.77 14.65 28.30
CA TYR A 622 -4.41 14.93 26.91
C TYR A 622 -5.32 16.00 26.28
N THR A 623 -4.87 16.58 25.18
CA THR A 623 -5.70 17.39 24.28
C THR A 623 -6.05 16.58 23.04
N LEU A 624 -7.22 16.84 22.47
CA LEU A 624 -7.68 16.31 21.19
C LEU A 624 -8.38 17.44 20.43
N ASP A 625 -7.76 17.90 19.35
CA ASP A 625 -8.29 18.89 18.43
C ASP A 625 -8.69 18.18 17.14
N PHE A 626 -9.85 18.51 16.57
CA PHE A 626 -10.25 17.97 15.28
C PHE A 626 -11.05 18.97 14.46
N ALA A 627 -10.94 18.85 13.15
CA ALA A 627 -11.70 19.61 12.17
C ALA A 627 -12.18 18.67 11.08
N VAL A 628 -13.49 18.57 10.92
CA VAL A 628 -14.15 17.74 9.92
C VAL A 628 -15.30 18.55 9.29
N PRO A 629 -15.77 18.21 8.08
CA PRO A 629 -16.74 19.02 7.36
C PRO A 629 -18.06 19.20 8.14
N GLU A 630 -18.60 20.42 8.12
CA GLU A 630 -19.93 20.70 8.68
C GLU A 630 -21.02 19.86 7.99
N GLY A 631 -22.10 19.55 8.73
CA GLY A 631 -23.18 18.68 8.22
C GLY A 631 -22.84 17.19 8.18
N THR A 632 -21.74 16.78 8.81
CA THR A 632 -21.40 15.38 9.12
C THR A 632 -21.66 15.08 10.60
N SER A 633 -21.72 13.80 10.97
CA SER A 633 -21.89 13.37 12.37
C SER A 633 -20.85 12.32 12.76
N GLY A 634 -20.30 12.41 13.96
CA GLY A 634 -19.20 11.58 14.42
C GLY A 634 -19.43 10.95 15.78
N SER A 635 -18.99 9.71 15.91
CA SER A 635 -18.90 9.01 17.20
C SER A 635 -17.47 9.07 17.73
N LEU A 636 -17.31 9.55 18.95
CA LEU A 636 -16.03 9.69 19.63
C LEU A 636 -15.95 8.67 20.75
N ILE A 637 -14.78 8.05 20.90
CA ILE A 637 -14.45 7.29 22.12
C ILE A 637 -13.16 7.87 22.67
N LEU A 638 -13.30 8.61 23.77
CA LEU A 638 -12.18 9.29 24.44
C LEU A 638 -11.49 8.32 25.41
N PRO A 639 -10.21 7.94 25.20
CA PRO A 639 -9.52 6.97 26.06
C PRO A 639 -9.44 7.42 27.52
N VAL A 640 -9.77 6.52 28.46
CA VAL A 640 -9.52 6.79 29.89
C VAL A 640 -8.09 6.41 30.26
N ARG A 641 -7.35 7.31 30.90
CA ARG A 641 -5.95 7.05 31.30
C ARG A 641 -5.83 6.15 32.54
N LYS A 642 -6.87 6.10 33.36
CA LYS A 642 -6.94 5.26 34.56
C LYS A 642 -8.23 4.46 34.52
N ALA A 643 -8.10 3.13 34.48
CA ALA A 643 -9.24 2.22 34.41
C ALA A 643 -10.22 2.50 35.56
N GLY A 644 -11.51 2.56 35.23
CA GLY A 644 -12.60 2.81 36.19
C GLY A 644 -12.75 4.25 36.65
N VAL A 645 -11.90 5.19 36.20
CA VAL A 645 -12.02 6.62 36.53
C VAL A 645 -12.57 7.37 35.34
N VAL A 646 -13.73 8.01 35.52
CA VAL A 646 -14.30 8.93 34.53
C VAL A 646 -13.48 10.22 34.54
N PRO A 647 -12.84 10.60 33.42
CA PRO A 647 -12.03 11.81 33.36
C PRO A 647 -12.91 13.06 33.34
N SER A 648 -12.32 14.21 33.72
CA SER A 648 -12.94 15.51 33.46
C SER A 648 -12.76 15.84 31.98
N ILE A 649 -13.86 16.11 31.27
CA ILE A 649 -13.85 16.42 29.84
C ILE A 649 -14.34 17.85 29.64
N VAL A 650 -13.55 18.65 28.93
CA VAL A 650 -13.90 20.01 28.51
C VAL A 650 -13.93 20.04 26.99
N LEU A 651 -15.11 20.27 26.42
CA LEU A 651 -15.33 20.40 24.98
C LEU A 651 -15.58 21.87 24.64
N ASN A 652 -14.74 22.46 23.79
CA ASN A 652 -14.83 23.86 23.35
C ASN A 652 -14.91 24.85 24.54
N GLY A 653 -14.10 24.60 25.57
CA GLY A 653 -14.05 25.41 26.80
C GLY A 653 -15.21 25.18 27.77
N LYS A 654 -16.20 24.35 27.43
CA LYS A 654 -17.32 24.00 28.29
C LYS A 654 -17.09 22.62 28.90
N GLU A 655 -17.05 22.58 30.22
CA GLU A 655 -16.97 21.31 30.93
C GLU A 655 -18.24 20.51 30.68
N ILE A 656 -18.08 19.24 30.31
CA ILE A 656 -19.18 18.28 30.22
C ILE A 656 -19.49 17.84 31.65
N LYS A 657 -20.07 18.74 32.45
CA LYS A 657 -20.51 18.45 33.83
C LYS A 657 -21.84 17.72 33.81
N GLY A 658 -21.91 16.61 34.55
CA GLY A 658 -23.18 16.10 35.07
C GLY A 658 -24.06 15.34 34.08
N SER A 659 -23.62 14.16 33.67
CA SER A 659 -24.61 13.11 33.42
C SER A 659 -24.23 11.88 34.21
N LYS A 660 -25.23 11.26 34.83
CA LYS A 660 -25.17 9.86 35.25
C LYS A 660 -25.04 8.92 34.01
N ASP A 661 -24.81 9.49 32.82
CA ASP A 661 -24.85 8.87 31.50
C ASP A 661 -23.48 8.80 30.82
N LEU A 662 -22.43 9.47 31.34
CA LEU A 662 -21.04 9.26 30.89
C LEU A 662 -20.57 7.90 31.42
N LYS A 663 -20.76 6.86 30.61
CA LYS A 663 -20.30 5.50 30.91
C LYS A 663 -18.98 5.25 30.20
N VAL A 664 -18.04 4.65 30.94
CA VAL A 664 -16.86 4.07 30.32
C VAL A 664 -17.31 2.82 29.57
N VAL A 665 -17.20 2.84 28.25
CA VAL A 665 -17.48 1.72 27.35
C VAL A 665 -16.17 1.38 26.64
N ASN A 666 -15.74 0.13 26.76
CA ASN A 666 -14.52 -0.38 26.10
C ASN A 666 -13.26 0.47 26.36
N GLY A 667 -13.07 0.91 27.62
CA GLY A 667 -11.88 1.69 28.00
C GLY A 667 -11.91 3.16 27.60
N GLY A 668 -13.04 3.70 27.14
CA GLY A 668 -13.20 5.11 26.83
C GLY A 668 -14.57 5.67 27.18
N VAL A 669 -14.71 6.99 27.12
CA VAL A 669 -16.00 7.69 27.25
C VAL A 669 -16.55 7.95 25.85
N ALA A 670 -17.74 7.41 25.57
CA ALA A 670 -18.41 7.61 24.29
C ALA A 670 -19.12 8.97 24.24
N LEU A 671 -18.97 9.69 23.13
CA LEU A 671 -19.64 10.96 22.85
C LEU A 671 -20.10 10.99 21.38
N GLU A 672 -21.21 11.65 21.11
CA GLU A 672 -21.62 11.97 19.73
C GLU A 672 -21.36 13.47 19.48
N THR A 673 -20.90 13.81 18.29
CA THR A 673 -20.67 15.19 17.87
C THR A 673 -21.08 15.40 16.42
N ASN A 674 -21.31 16.66 16.05
CA ASN A 674 -21.41 17.05 14.65
C ASN A 674 -20.04 17.46 14.11
N GLY A 675 -19.95 17.61 12.79
CA GLY A 675 -18.80 18.21 12.16
C GLY A 675 -18.63 19.69 12.48
N GLY A 676 -17.44 20.21 12.18
CA GLY A 676 -16.96 21.51 12.63
C GLY A 676 -15.55 21.41 13.22
N LYS A 677 -15.12 22.49 13.88
CA LYS A 677 -13.85 22.56 14.61
C LYS A 677 -14.11 22.40 16.10
N HIS A 678 -13.40 21.48 16.72
CA HIS A 678 -13.58 21.15 18.12
C HIS A 678 -12.22 20.99 18.82
N SER A 679 -12.19 21.39 20.08
CA SER A 679 -11.06 21.19 20.99
C SER A 679 -11.56 20.52 22.26
N ILE A 680 -10.94 19.39 22.60
CA ILE A 680 -11.26 18.59 23.78
C ILE A 680 -10.04 18.55 24.68
N VAL A 681 -10.24 18.84 25.96
CA VAL A 681 -9.25 18.60 27.01
C VAL A 681 -9.79 17.53 27.95
N VAL A 682 -9.03 16.46 28.11
CA VAL A 682 -9.34 15.36 29.04
C VAL A 682 -8.33 15.41 30.17
N ARG A 683 -8.79 15.40 31.43
CA ARG A 683 -7.96 15.49 32.65
C ARG A 683 -8.26 14.39 33.65
#